data_AF-A0A3L6R5G5-F1
#
_entry.id   AF-A0A3L6R5G5-F1
#
_cell.length_a   1.000
_cell.length_b   1.000
_cell.length_c   1.000
_cell.angle_alpha   90.00
_cell.angle_beta   90.00
_cell.angle_gamma   90.00
#
_symmetry.space_group_name_H-M   'P 1'
#
loop_
_entity.id
_entity.type
_entity.pdbx_description
1 polymer ?
#
loop_
_entity_poly.entity_id
_entity_poly.type
_entity_poly.pdbx_seq_one_letter_code
_entity_poly.pdbx_strand_id
1 'polypeptide(L)'
;MSRLDAASLLAPAWPPRAKPRPRGRFLCLGLSATLASLALLLFLALRPAPNPAPNYGALFLSLGSNDTAAAHLRALTLHPHVAGTRANSLTARYVRDALSALAFPAHVTPYSVLLSYPVHRSLSLSAPGRGAAATSFALSQETYRGDPYAAAAAEAIPTFYAYAASGSVSAEAVYANYGREEDFAYLAARGVDVAGKVALARYGRIHCEDIAHNARAAGAAAAVVYTDPLHYGGAPGEAPFPDSRWLPPSGVQVGSLFRGVGDPTTPMWASSEGCERLSVEEAMRTDDMPLIPALPVSARDAMEIHGAMGGPVAPAGWQGREDGPVYRLGPGPAVLNLTYLGNDTMATIENVFAIIEGAEEPDRYVILGNHRDAWTFGASDPNSGTAAMIELAQRFSMMQKQGWRPRRTIIFCSWDAEEYGLTGSTEWVEENQEMLSSRAVAYLNIDVSVVGPGFLPSTTPQLDELLQEITKVVQDPDNSSQTVYDSWIKLNGSPRVLRLGDGGSDYSAFVQHAGIPSMNIVFGEGPGYPVYHSLYDDYVWMEKFGDPGFRRHVAAASIWGMMALRLANDEIIPFNYMSYAMELEAYTKVLENGLKGTAVTCSPLYNSIRDLRTAATKANNEQKVPSLENCCSSYAKVTFYRTGFCAL
;
A
#
# COMPACT_ATOMS: atom_id res chain seq x y z
N MET A 1 -31.04 -19.43 30.04
CA MET A 1 -31.43 -20.85 30.19
C MET A 1 -30.65 -21.61 29.12
N SER A 2 -29.76 -22.56 29.34
CA SER A 2 -29.40 -23.41 30.47
C SER A 2 -27.88 -23.67 30.42
N ARG A 3 -27.23 -23.64 31.58
CA ARG A 3 -25.84 -24.07 31.80
C ARG A 3 -25.72 -25.59 31.61
N LEU A 4 -24.59 -26.04 31.07
CA LEU A 4 -24.10 -27.40 31.26
C LEU A 4 -22.61 -27.33 31.63
N ASP A 5 -22.36 -27.27 32.94
CA ASP A 5 -21.11 -27.71 33.57
C ASP A 5 -21.08 -29.24 33.56
N ALA A 6 -19.93 -29.82 33.20
CA ALA A 6 -19.63 -31.23 33.44
C ALA A 6 -18.20 -31.37 33.95
N ALA A 7 -18.04 -31.15 35.25
CA ALA A 7 -16.90 -31.63 36.02
C ALA A 7 -17.21 -33.03 36.59
N SER A 8 -16.14 -33.80 36.82
CA SER A 8 -16.04 -35.07 37.56
C SER A 8 -16.16 -36.37 36.75
N LEU A 9 -15.00 -37.00 36.54
CA LEU A 9 -14.85 -38.44 36.59
C LEU A 9 -13.66 -38.79 37.50
N LEU A 10 -13.90 -39.80 38.31
CA LEU A 10 -13.22 -40.16 39.55
C LEU A 10 -11.96 -41.01 39.33
N ALA A 11 -11.03 -40.89 40.29
CA ALA A 11 -9.87 -41.73 40.50
C ALA A 11 -10.22 -43.16 40.96
N PRO A 12 -9.29 -44.13 40.85
CA PRO A 12 -9.24 -45.28 41.75
C PRO A 12 -8.01 -45.25 42.67
N ALA A 13 -8.24 -45.73 43.89
CA ALA A 13 -7.35 -45.74 45.05
C ALA A 13 -6.24 -46.82 45.00
N TRP A 14 -5.13 -46.53 45.69
CA TRP A 14 -4.02 -47.42 46.03
C TRP A 14 -4.41 -48.53 47.02
N PRO A 15 -3.76 -49.72 46.94
CA PRO A 15 -3.62 -50.64 48.07
C PRO A 15 -2.21 -50.56 48.73
N PRO A 16 -2.01 -51.15 49.93
CA PRO A 16 -1.13 -50.60 50.96
C PRO A 16 0.34 -51.05 50.92
N ARG A 17 1.19 -50.21 51.53
CA ARG A 17 2.63 -50.41 51.76
C ARG A 17 2.91 -51.56 52.75
N ALA A 18 3.71 -52.53 52.34
CA ALA A 18 4.41 -53.45 53.23
C ALA A 18 5.82 -52.94 53.56
N LYS A 19 6.19 -52.94 54.85
CA LYS A 19 7.56 -52.66 55.34
C LYS A 19 8.39 -53.94 55.37
N PRO A 20 9.67 -53.90 54.96
CA PRO A 20 10.68 -54.80 55.51
C PRO A 20 11.69 -54.06 56.40
N ARG A 21 12.13 -54.75 57.45
CA ARG A 21 13.17 -54.35 58.41
C ARG A 21 14.58 -54.45 57.79
N PRO A 22 15.58 -53.73 58.34
CA PRO A 22 16.90 -53.64 57.73
C PRO A 22 17.81 -54.80 58.15
N ARG A 23 18.60 -55.31 57.21
CA ARG A 23 19.88 -55.98 57.50
C ARG A 23 20.94 -55.41 56.56
N GLY A 24 22.02 -54.95 57.17
CA GLY A 24 23.02 -54.12 56.53
C GLY A 24 23.90 -54.84 55.52
N ARG A 25 24.57 -54.02 54.71
CA ARG A 25 25.93 -54.22 54.21
C ARG A 25 26.45 -52.85 53.75
N PHE A 26 27.34 -52.30 54.55
CA PHE A 26 28.25 -51.23 54.16
C PHE A 26 29.31 -51.83 53.24
N LEU A 27 29.47 -51.24 52.04
CA LEU A 27 30.69 -51.01 51.25
C LEU A 27 30.32 -50.99 49.75
N CYS A 28 30.94 -50.07 49.00
CA CYS A 28 30.83 -49.82 47.54
C CYS A 28 29.83 -48.75 47.05
N LEU A 29 29.71 -47.61 47.75
CA LEU A 29 28.99 -46.41 47.24
C LEU A 29 29.90 -45.24 46.80
N GLY A 30 31.23 -45.39 46.87
CA GLY A 30 32.17 -44.30 46.52
C GLY A 30 32.59 -44.21 45.05
N LEU A 31 32.55 -45.33 44.29
CA LEU A 31 33.01 -45.36 42.88
C LEU A 31 31.92 -45.09 41.84
N SER A 32 30.65 -45.37 42.14
CA SER A 32 29.55 -45.18 41.17
C SER A 32 29.13 -43.71 41.04
N ALA A 33 29.14 -42.95 42.14
CA ALA A 33 28.81 -41.53 42.14
C ALA A 33 29.88 -40.69 41.43
N THR A 34 31.15 -41.07 41.54
CA THR A 34 32.28 -40.39 40.88
C THR A 34 32.30 -40.67 39.38
N LEU A 35 32.04 -41.91 38.94
CA LEU A 35 31.90 -42.25 37.53
C LEU A 35 30.69 -41.58 36.86
N ALA A 36 29.54 -41.49 37.54
CA ALA A 36 28.37 -40.79 37.02
C ALA A 36 28.59 -39.27 36.91
N SER A 37 29.31 -38.68 37.88
CA SER A 37 29.69 -37.27 37.86
C SER A 37 30.69 -36.97 36.73
N LEU A 38 31.66 -37.87 36.52
CA LEU A 38 32.66 -37.75 35.46
C LEU A 38 32.03 -37.92 34.07
N ALA A 39 31.07 -38.84 33.93
CA ALA A 39 30.30 -39.02 32.70
C ALA A 39 29.42 -37.81 32.39
N LEU A 40 28.80 -37.19 33.39
CA LEU A 40 28.01 -35.96 33.23
C LEU A 40 28.90 -34.76 32.87
N LEU A 41 30.08 -34.64 33.49
CA LEU A 41 31.07 -33.62 33.16
C LEU A 41 31.66 -33.81 31.76
N LEU A 42 31.94 -35.05 31.34
CA LEU A 42 32.31 -35.35 29.95
C LEU A 42 31.16 -35.03 28.99
N PHE A 43 29.91 -35.35 29.33
CA PHE A 43 28.73 -35.01 28.52
C PHE A 43 28.53 -33.51 28.36
N LEU A 44 28.82 -32.73 29.41
CA LEU A 44 28.76 -31.27 29.39
C LEU A 44 29.96 -30.64 28.66
N ALA A 45 31.16 -31.24 28.77
CA ALA A 45 32.38 -30.79 28.10
C ALA A 45 32.47 -31.20 26.62
N LEU A 46 31.76 -32.26 26.22
CA LEU A 46 31.66 -32.74 24.83
C LEU A 46 30.38 -32.25 24.13
N ARG A 47 29.57 -31.38 24.75
CA ARG A 47 28.53 -30.67 24.00
C ARG A 47 29.27 -29.81 22.97
N PRO A 48 29.10 -30.04 21.66
CA PRO A 48 29.56 -29.06 20.68
C PRO A 48 28.98 -27.71 21.10
N ALA A 49 29.78 -26.66 21.03
CA ALA A 49 29.26 -25.31 21.20
C ALA A 49 27.99 -25.20 20.32
N PRO A 50 26.87 -24.69 20.84
CA PRO A 50 25.68 -24.50 20.01
C PRO A 50 26.15 -23.75 18.76
N ASN A 51 25.88 -24.31 17.59
CA ASN A 51 26.18 -23.62 16.34
C ASN A 51 25.66 -22.18 16.49
N PRO A 52 26.43 -21.16 16.10
CA PRO A 52 25.92 -19.80 16.09
C PRO A 52 24.57 -19.82 15.40
N ALA A 53 23.57 -19.16 16.01
CA ALA A 53 22.24 -19.11 15.44
C ALA A 53 22.37 -18.67 13.96
N PRO A 54 21.68 -19.33 13.01
CA PRO A 54 21.80 -18.99 11.60
C PRO A 54 21.54 -17.49 11.42
N ASN A 55 22.38 -16.78 10.67
CA ASN A 55 22.11 -15.39 10.32
C ASN A 55 20.97 -15.38 9.29
N TYR A 56 19.75 -15.40 9.81
CA TYR A 56 18.53 -15.47 9.01
C TYR A 56 18.32 -14.23 8.13
N GLY A 57 18.84 -13.06 8.52
CA GLY A 57 18.81 -11.87 7.67
C GLY A 57 19.70 -12.01 6.43
N ALA A 58 20.95 -12.46 6.61
CA ALA A 58 21.85 -12.73 5.48
C ALA A 58 21.33 -13.86 4.57
N LEU A 59 20.76 -14.92 5.17
CA LEU A 59 20.10 -15.97 4.42
C LEU A 59 18.93 -15.41 3.59
N PHE A 60 18.00 -14.67 4.21
CA PHE A 60 16.86 -14.06 3.54
C PHE A 60 17.26 -13.23 2.32
N LEU A 61 18.28 -12.37 2.47
CA LEU A 61 18.77 -11.53 1.37
C LEU A 61 19.40 -12.36 0.24
N SER A 62 20.08 -13.46 0.56
CA SER A 62 20.72 -14.33 -0.45
C SER A 62 19.74 -15.16 -1.29
N LEU A 63 18.47 -15.28 -0.85
CA LEU A 63 17.46 -16.12 -1.48
C LEU A 63 16.65 -15.41 -2.57
N GLY A 64 16.94 -14.14 -2.87
CA GLY A 64 16.20 -13.35 -3.84
C GLY A 64 16.28 -13.86 -5.28
N SER A 65 15.16 -13.80 -6.00
CA SER A 65 15.05 -14.30 -7.38
C SER A 65 14.27 -13.35 -8.29
N ASN A 66 15.00 -12.76 -9.26
CA ASN A 66 14.41 -11.90 -10.28
C ASN A 66 13.40 -12.68 -11.15
N ASP A 67 13.73 -13.92 -11.50
CA ASP A 67 12.88 -14.79 -12.32
C ASP A 67 11.55 -15.10 -11.62
N THR A 68 11.57 -15.24 -10.30
CA THR A 68 10.36 -15.47 -9.49
C THR A 68 9.45 -14.25 -9.54
N ALA A 69 9.99 -13.05 -9.28
CA ALA A 69 9.23 -11.81 -9.35
C ALA A 69 8.65 -11.60 -10.76
N ALA A 70 9.46 -11.79 -11.81
CA ALA A 70 9.03 -11.68 -13.20
C ALA A 70 7.91 -12.66 -13.57
N ALA A 71 8.05 -13.93 -13.17
CA ALA A 71 7.06 -14.96 -13.46
C ALA A 71 5.72 -14.69 -12.77
N HIS A 72 5.74 -14.27 -11.50
CA HIS A 72 4.51 -13.92 -10.80
C HIS A 72 3.84 -12.69 -11.39
N LEU A 73 4.62 -11.63 -11.70
CA LEU A 73 4.05 -10.44 -12.32
C LEU A 73 3.38 -10.79 -13.64
N ARG A 74 4.07 -11.55 -14.52
CA ARG A 74 3.52 -11.93 -15.82
C ARG A 74 2.22 -12.70 -15.72
N ALA A 75 2.09 -13.58 -14.72
CA ALA A 75 0.89 -14.37 -14.52
C ALA A 75 -0.29 -13.54 -14.01
N LEU A 76 -0.02 -12.55 -13.15
CA LEU A 76 -1.02 -11.65 -12.60
C LEU A 76 -1.59 -10.71 -13.67
N THR A 77 -0.76 -10.26 -14.61
CA THR A 77 -1.11 -9.24 -15.59
C THR A 77 -1.63 -9.80 -16.92
N LEU A 78 -2.04 -11.09 -16.98
CA LEU A 78 -2.48 -11.71 -18.25
C LEU A 78 -3.78 -11.12 -18.79
N HIS A 79 -4.65 -10.64 -17.90
CA HIS A 79 -5.99 -10.16 -18.22
C HIS A 79 -6.30 -8.91 -17.40
N PRO A 80 -7.11 -7.96 -17.91
CA PRO A 80 -7.61 -6.88 -17.08
C PRO A 80 -8.46 -7.40 -15.92
N HIS A 81 -8.25 -6.91 -14.70
CA HIS A 81 -8.85 -7.50 -13.50
C HIS A 81 -9.37 -6.46 -12.49
N VAL A 82 -10.38 -5.70 -12.93
CA VAL A 82 -11.11 -4.73 -12.10
C VAL A 82 -11.82 -5.42 -10.94
N ALA A 83 -11.87 -4.77 -9.77
CA ALA A 83 -12.58 -5.24 -8.58
C ALA A 83 -14.00 -5.72 -8.90
N GLY A 84 -14.47 -6.75 -8.19
CA GLY A 84 -15.80 -7.36 -8.39
C GLY A 84 -15.99 -8.15 -9.70
N THR A 85 -14.99 -8.21 -10.59
CA THR A 85 -15.07 -8.99 -11.83
C THR A 85 -14.61 -10.44 -11.67
N ARG A 86 -15.04 -11.31 -12.59
CA ARG A 86 -14.57 -12.70 -12.65
C ARG A 86 -13.05 -12.81 -12.82
N ALA A 87 -12.43 -11.89 -13.58
CA ALA A 87 -11.00 -11.86 -13.80
C ALA A 87 -10.26 -11.60 -12.48
N ASN A 88 -10.71 -10.62 -11.70
CA ASN A 88 -10.13 -10.34 -10.39
C ASN A 88 -10.30 -11.50 -9.40
N SER A 89 -11.43 -12.20 -9.39
CA SER A 89 -11.58 -13.45 -8.62
C SER A 89 -10.62 -14.57 -9.05
N LEU A 90 -10.24 -14.62 -10.33
CA LEU A 90 -9.20 -15.55 -10.81
C LEU A 90 -7.81 -15.14 -10.29
N THR A 91 -7.51 -13.84 -10.30
CA THR A 91 -6.28 -13.30 -9.72
C THR A 91 -6.22 -13.56 -8.21
N ALA A 92 -7.32 -13.39 -7.48
CA ALA A 92 -7.42 -13.73 -6.05
C ALA A 92 -7.09 -15.20 -5.78
N ARG A 93 -7.66 -16.11 -6.59
CA ARG A 93 -7.36 -17.54 -6.52
C ARG A 93 -5.89 -17.82 -6.81
N TYR A 94 -5.30 -17.17 -7.80
CA TYR A 94 -3.88 -17.32 -8.12
C TYR A 94 -2.99 -16.94 -6.93
N VAL A 95 -3.22 -15.78 -6.30
CA VAL A 95 -2.46 -15.33 -5.13
C VAL A 95 -2.62 -16.31 -3.96
N ARG A 96 -3.85 -16.73 -3.67
CA ARG A 96 -4.14 -17.72 -2.63
C ARG A 96 -3.40 -19.04 -2.88
N ASP A 97 -3.45 -19.55 -4.10
CA ASP A 97 -2.85 -20.83 -4.46
C ASP A 97 -1.31 -20.75 -4.43
N ALA A 98 -0.74 -19.62 -4.88
CA ALA A 98 0.69 -19.34 -4.79
C ALA A 98 1.18 -19.33 -3.34
N LEU A 99 0.48 -18.65 -2.43
CA LEU A 99 0.83 -18.60 -1.01
C LEU A 99 0.61 -19.96 -0.32
N SER A 100 -0.49 -20.66 -0.64
CA SER A 100 -0.79 -21.99 -0.10
C SER A 100 0.27 -23.03 -0.47
N ALA A 101 0.82 -22.95 -1.69
CA ALA A 101 1.89 -23.83 -2.16
C ALA A 101 3.18 -23.71 -1.32
N LEU A 102 3.33 -22.64 -0.53
CA LEU A 102 4.46 -22.41 0.37
C LEU A 102 4.26 -23.02 1.77
N ALA A 103 3.18 -23.78 1.96
CA ALA A 103 2.71 -24.34 3.22
C ALA A 103 2.26 -23.28 4.25
N PHE A 104 1.87 -22.10 3.78
CA PHE A 104 1.22 -21.09 4.61
C PHE A 104 -0.29 -21.31 4.54
N PRO A 105 -1.00 -21.51 5.67
CA PRO A 105 -2.45 -21.55 5.67
C PRO A 105 -3.00 -20.26 5.05
N ALA A 106 -3.73 -20.38 3.95
CA ALA A 106 -4.33 -19.25 3.25
C ALA A 106 -5.84 -19.40 3.12
N HIS A 107 -6.56 -18.28 3.24
CA HIS A 107 -8.01 -18.23 3.12
C HIS A 107 -8.46 -16.93 2.45
N VAL A 108 -9.74 -16.89 2.08
CA VAL A 108 -10.38 -15.74 1.46
C VAL A 108 -11.47 -15.24 2.40
N THR A 109 -11.53 -13.92 2.60
CA THR A 109 -12.65 -13.27 3.29
C THR A 109 -13.39 -12.39 2.29
N PRO A 110 -14.67 -12.69 2.01
CA PRO A 110 -15.48 -11.89 1.11
C PRO A 110 -16.16 -10.74 1.84
N TYR A 111 -16.33 -9.60 1.14
CA TYR A 111 -17.24 -8.53 1.53
C TYR A 111 -18.20 -8.24 0.38
N SER A 112 -19.46 -7.95 0.69
CA SER A 112 -20.39 -7.41 -0.31
C SER A 112 -20.34 -5.89 -0.23
N VAL A 113 -19.91 -5.21 -1.28
CA VAL A 113 -19.68 -3.77 -1.27
C VAL A 113 -20.32 -3.09 -2.47
N LEU A 114 -20.57 -1.78 -2.38
CA LEU A 114 -21.01 -1.00 -3.53
C LEU A 114 -19.84 -0.73 -4.48
N LEU A 115 -19.97 -1.14 -5.75
CA LEU A 115 -19.06 -0.78 -6.84
C LEU A 115 -19.85 -0.09 -7.96
N SER A 116 -19.15 0.48 -8.94
CA SER A 116 -19.78 1.14 -10.08
C SER A 116 -19.07 0.82 -11.40
N TYR A 117 -19.85 0.65 -12.46
CA TYR A 117 -19.33 0.32 -13.79
C TYR A 117 -20.02 1.12 -14.90
N PRO A 118 -19.35 1.41 -16.03
CA PRO A 118 -19.95 2.17 -17.11
C PRO A 118 -20.95 1.31 -17.91
N VAL A 119 -22.14 1.84 -18.15
CA VAL A 119 -23.14 1.27 -19.07
C VAL A 119 -23.08 1.95 -20.43
N HIS A 120 -23.02 3.29 -20.42
CA HIS A 120 -22.92 4.08 -21.64
C HIS A 120 -22.06 5.31 -21.40
N ARG A 121 -21.31 5.69 -22.44
CA ARG A 121 -20.52 6.91 -22.46
C ARG A 121 -20.42 7.44 -23.87
N SER A 122 -20.52 8.75 -24.01
CA SER A 122 -20.29 9.43 -25.28
C SER A 122 -19.78 10.84 -25.01
N LEU A 123 -18.84 11.29 -25.84
CA LEU A 123 -18.40 12.67 -25.86
C LEU A 123 -18.30 13.12 -27.31
N SER A 124 -18.84 14.30 -27.60
CA SER A 124 -18.66 14.95 -28.89
C SER A 124 -18.40 16.44 -28.75
N LEU A 125 -17.64 16.98 -29.69
CA LEU A 125 -17.24 18.38 -29.76
C LEU A 125 -17.92 19.05 -30.94
N SER A 126 -18.53 20.20 -30.70
CA SER A 126 -19.00 21.11 -31.74
C SER A 126 -18.43 22.51 -31.52
N ALA A 127 -18.07 23.20 -32.60
CA ALA A 127 -17.58 24.57 -32.55
C ALA A 127 -17.91 25.31 -33.85
N PRO A 128 -18.23 26.62 -33.82
CA PRO A 128 -18.41 27.44 -35.00
C PRO A 128 -17.19 27.37 -35.94
N GLY A 129 -17.42 27.16 -37.23
CA GLY A 129 -16.37 27.11 -38.25
C GLY A 129 -15.71 25.73 -38.46
N ARG A 130 -15.98 24.72 -37.62
CA ARG A 130 -15.49 23.34 -37.80
C ARG A 130 -16.39 22.44 -38.69
N GLY A 131 -17.35 23.02 -39.40
CA GLY A 131 -18.36 22.30 -40.19
C GLY A 131 -19.65 22.04 -39.39
N ALA A 132 -20.72 21.57 -40.07
CA ALA A 132 -22.03 21.41 -39.45
C ALA A 132 -22.17 20.16 -38.55
N ALA A 133 -21.25 19.19 -38.65
CA ALA A 133 -21.29 17.94 -37.89
C ALA A 133 -20.39 18.01 -36.66
N ALA A 134 -20.90 17.55 -35.50
CA ALA A 134 -20.09 17.40 -34.30
C ALA A 134 -19.05 16.28 -34.47
N THR A 135 -17.84 16.50 -33.97
CA THR A 135 -16.79 15.48 -33.91
C THR A 135 -17.06 14.56 -32.72
N SER A 136 -17.42 13.31 -32.98
CA SER A 136 -17.56 12.28 -31.93
C SER A 136 -16.21 11.69 -31.58
N PHE A 137 -15.91 11.56 -30.28
CA PHE A 137 -14.71 10.87 -29.82
C PHE A 137 -15.01 9.39 -29.59
N ALA A 138 -14.06 8.52 -29.96
CA ALA A 138 -14.20 7.08 -29.79
C ALA A 138 -14.06 6.65 -28.32
N LEU A 139 -13.34 7.45 -27.52
CA LEU A 139 -13.02 7.19 -26.12
C LEU A 139 -12.35 5.83 -25.88
N SER A 140 -11.58 5.34 -26.85
CA SER A 140 -10.89 4.05 -26.81
C SER A 140 -9.38 4.22 -26.72
N GLN A 141 -8.74 3.35 -25.94
CA GLN A 141 -7.29 3.20 -25.91
C GLN A 141 -6.88 2.22 -27.04
N GLU A 142 -5.78 2.51 -27.74
CA GLU A 142 -5.40 1.77 -28.97
C GLU A 142 -4.28 0.78 -28.71
N THR A 143 -4.42 -0.45 -29.21
CA THR A 143 -3.31 -1.41 -29.26
C THR A 143 -2.30 -1.02 -30.34
N TYR A 144 -1.06 -1.44 -30.21
CA TYR A 144 -0.01 -1.19 -31.21
C TYR A 144 0.30 -2.42 -32.06
N ARG A 145 1.05 -2.23 -33.15
CA ARG A 145 1.43 -3.34 -34.04
C ARG A 145 2.31 -4.34 -33.30
N GLY A 146 1.86 -5.59 -33.23
CA GLY A 146 2.60 -6.67 -32.56
C GLY A 146 2.45 -6.66 -31.04
N ASP A 147 1.47 -5.93 -30.51
CA ASP A 147 1.11 -5.96 -29.11
C ASP A 147 0.70 -7.38 -28.66
N PRO A 148 1.42 -8.00 -27.72
CA PRO A 148 1.09 -9.35 -27.23
C PRO A 148 -0.20 -9.38 -26.40
N TYR A 149 -0.66 -8.22 -25.90
CA TYR A 149 -1.87 -8.07 -25.11
C TYR A 149 -3.09 -7.65 -25.94
N ALA A 150 -2.97 -7.48 -27.26
CA ALA A 150 -4.06 -6.95 -28.09
C ALA A 150 -5.40 -7.71 -27.95
N ALA A 151 -5.36 -9.04 -27.77
CA ALA A 151 -6.56 -9.83 -27.54
C ALA A 151 -7.16 -9.61 -26.13
N ALA A 152 -6.32 -9.60 -25.09
CA ALA A 152 -6.75 -9.37 -23.71
C ALA A 152 -7.19 -7.91 -23.49
N ALA A 153 -6.62 -6.96 -24.23
CA ALA A 153 -7.02 -5.55 -24.20
C ALA A 153 -8.48 -5.34 -24.64
N ALA A 154 -9.03 -6.24 -25.48
CA ALA A 154 -10.45 -6.22 -25.86
C ALA A 154 -11.39 -6.62 -24.70
N GLU A 155 -10.87 -7.21 -23.63
CA GLU A 155 -11.61 -7.58 -22.41
C GLU A 155 -11.67 -6.40 -21.41
N ALA A 156 -10.88 -5.34 -21.62
CA ALA A 156 -10.82 -4.21 -20.71
C ALA A 156 -12.16 -3.46 -20.65
N ILE A 157 -12.53 -3.04 -19.43
CA ILE A 157 -13.71 -2.20 -19.23
C ILE A 157 -13.50 -0.86 -19.95
N PRO A 158 -14.49 -0.35 -20.71
CA PRO A 158 -14.38 0.95 -21.37
C PRO A 158 -14.02 2.07 -20.38
N THR A 159 -13.14 3.01 -20.76
CA THR A 159 -12.63 4.02 -19.83
C THR A 159 -13.74 4.85 -19.19
N PHE A 160 -13.65 5.00 -17.87
CA PHE A 160 -14.68 5.64 -17.05
C PHE A 160 -14.09 6.15 -15.74
N TYR A 161 -14.91 6.91 -15.03
CA TYR A 161 -14.68 7.23 -13.63
C TYR A 161 -15.67 6.46 -12.77
N ALA A 162 -15.18 5.70 -11.80
CA ALA A 162 -16.07 5.07 -10.83
C ALA A 162 -16.80 6.14 -10.02
N TYR A 163 -18.07 5.86 -9.75
CA TYR A 163 -19.03 6.69 -9.01
C TYR A 163 -19.39 8.03 -9.68
N ALA A 164 -18.99 8.26 -10.92
CA ALA A 164 -19.43 9.42 -11.69
C ALA A 164 -20.97 9.44 -11.79
N ALA A 165 -21.59 10.61 -11.63
CA ALA A 165 -23.05 10.68 -11.66
C ALA A 165 -23.58 10.43 -13.07
N SER A 166 -24.65 9.64 -13.18
CA SER A 166 -25.33 9.44 -14.47
C SER A 166 -26.01 10.73 -14.92
N GLY A 167 -25.81 11.12 -16.18
CA GLY A 167 -26.39 12.33 -16.74
C GLY A 167 -25.91 12.66 -18.15
N SER A 168 -26.54 13.66 -18.76
CA SER A 168 -26.21 14.18 -20.08
C SER A 168 -26.14 15.69 -20.03
N VAL A 169 -25.04 16.25 -20.54
CA VAL A 169 -24.73 17.68 -20.52
C VAL A 169 -24.23 18.09 -21.89
N SER A 170 -24.82 19.14 -22.46
CA SER A 170 -24.33 19.81 -23.67
C SER A 170 -24.10 21.27 -23.36
N ALA A 171 -22.85 21.66 -23.15
CA ALA A 171 -22.48 23.00 -22.72
C ALA A 171 -21.09 23.42 -23.22
N GLU A 172 -20.82 24.72 -23.18
CA GLU A 172 -19.50 25.24 -23.52
C GLU A 172 -18.42 24.71 -22.56
N ALA A 173 -17.21 24.49 -23.08
CA ALA A 173 -16.06 24.08 -22.29
C ALA A 173 -15.35 25.28 -21.64
N VAL A 174 -14.83 25.07 -20.43
CA VAL A 174 -13.94 25.99 -19.69
C VAL A 174 -12.72 25.22 -19.22
N TYR A 175 -11.53 25.77 -19.41
CA TYR A 175 -10.29 25.11 -18.97
C TYR A 175 -9.84 25.59 -17.59
N ALA A 176 -9.81 24.66 -16.65
CA ALA A 176 -9.52 24.89 -15.24
C ALA A 176 -8.14 24.36 -14.81
N ASN A 177 -7.16 24.27 -15.73
CA ASN A 177 -5.81 23.82 -15.43
C ASN A 177 -5.81 22.47 -14.69
N TYR A 178 -5.29 22.39 -13.45
CA TYR A 178 -5.28 21.13 -12.70
C TYR A 178 -6.55 20.90 -11.87
N GLY A 179 -7.59 21.72 -12.03
CA GLY A 179 -8.86 21.58 -11.33
C GLY A 179 -8.80 21.88 -9.83
N ARG A 180 -7.79 22.63 -9.37
CA ARG A 180 -7.65 23.00 -7.96
C ARG A 180 -8.57 24.17 -7.61
N GLU A 181 -8.87 24.33 -6.32
CA GLU A 181 -9.65 25.47 -5.83
C GLU A 181 -9.08 26.82 -6.32
N GLU A 182 -7.75 27.00 -6.29
CA GLU A 182 -7.11 28.22 -6.77
C GLU A 182 -7.22 28.42 -8.29
N ASP A 183 -7.36 27.33 -9.06
CA ASP A 183 -7.55 27.42 -10.51
C ASP A 183 -8.96 27.93 -10.82
N PHE A 184 -10.00 27.43 -10.13
CA PHE A 184 -11.36 27.96 -10.25
C PHE A 184 -11.48 29.40 -9.72
N ALA A 185 -10.81 29.73 -8.62
CA ALA A 185 -10.76 31.11 -8.11
C ALA A 185 -10.09 32.06 -9.12
N TYR A 186 -9.05 31.60 -9.82
CA TYR A 186 -8.38 32.37 -10.87
C TYR A 186 -9.31 32.68 -12.05
N LEU A 187 -10.13 31.70 -12.47
CA LEU A 187 -11.14 31.87 -13.52
C LEU A 187 -12.20 32.89 -13.11
N ALA A 188 -12.75 32.76 -11.89
CA ALA A 188 -13.75 33.68 -11.36
C ALA A 188 -13.23 35.12 -11.28
N ALA A 189 -11.99 35.32 -10.83
CA ALA A 189 -11.35 36.64 -10.76
C ALA A 189 -11.15 37.32 -12.13
N ARG A 190 -11.28 36.58 -13.23
CA ARG A 190 -11.19 37.06 -14.61
C ARG A 190 -12.53 37.11 -15.34
N GLY A 191 -13.62 36.84 -14.63
CA GLY A 191 -14.96 36.82 -15.20
C GLY A 191 -15.18 35.67 -16.19
N VAL A 192 -14.43 34.57 -16.08
CA VAL A 192 -14.70 33.34 -16.83
C VAL A 192 -15.78 32.56 -16.09
N ASP A 193 -16.98 32.46 -16.67
CA ASP A 193 -18.13 31.80 -16.06
C ASP A 193 -18.04 30.27 -16.20
N VAL A 194 -18.01 29.57 -15.07
CA VAL A 194 -17.96 28.10 -14.96
C VAL A 194 -19.36 27.49 -14.76
N ALA A 195 -20.33 28.30 -14.31
CA ALA A 195 -21.63 27.79 -13.93
C ALA A 195 -22.38 27.17 -15.13
N GLY A 196 -22.80 25.91 -14.99
CA GLY A 196 -23.49 25.15 -16.03
C GLY A 196 -22.60 24.74 -17.21
N LYS A 197 -21.27 24.90 -17.13
CA LYS A 197 -20.30 24.57 -18.19
C LYS A 197 -19.69 23.19 -17.99
N VAL A 198 -18.95 22.70 -19.00
CA VAL A 198 -18.10 21.52 -18.86
C VAL A 198 -16.69 21.96 -18.47
N ALA A 199 -16.25 21.60 -17.28
CA ALA A 199 -14.89 21.88 -16.83
C ALA A 199 -13.90 20.89 -17.45
N LEU A 200 -12.93 21.40 -18.22
CA LEU A 200 -11.79 20.64 -18.72
C LEU A 200 -10.60 20.85 -17.79
N ALA A 201 -10.03 19.77 -17.26
CA ALA A 201 -8.86 19.82 -16.37
C ALA A 201 -7.83 18.74 -16.74
N ARG A 202 -6.58 18.94 -16.34
CA ARG A 202 -5.50 17.97 -16.54
C ARG A 202 -5.03 17.36 -15.22
N TYR A 203 -4.59 16.11 -15.28
CA TYR A 203 -3.92 15.44 -14.17
C TYR A 203 -2.56 16.07 -13.81
N GLY A 204 -2.08 15.76 -12.59
CA GLY A 204 -0.68 15.99 -12.19
C GLY A 204 -0.44 16.82 -10.92
N ARG A 205 -1.50 17.25 -10.20
CA ARG A 205 -1.36 18.02 -8.94
C ARG A 205 -2.28 17.56 -7.82
N ILE A 206 -3.51 17.21 -8.15
CA ILE A 206 -4.52 16.66 -7.24
C ILE A 206 -5.17 15.45 -7.92
N HIS A 207 -5.88 14.64 -7.14
CA HIS A 207 -6.55 13.43 -7.61
C HIS A 207 -7.87 13.75 -8.34
N CYS A 208 -8.40 12.79 -9.08
CA CYS A 208 -9.57 13.02 -9.95
C CYS A 208 -10.86 13.32 -9.17
N GLU A 209 -11.04 12.71 -8.01
CA GLU A 209 -12.14 12.95 -7.08
C GLU A 209 -12.20 14.41 -6.63
N ASP A 210 -11.05 15.01 -6.30
CA ASP A 210 -10.96 16.43 -5.94
C ASP A 210 -11.18 17.34 -7.16
N ILE A 211 -10.69 16.96 -8.36
CA ILE A 211 -10.96 17.72 -9.59
C ILE A 211 -12.47 17.81 -9.86
N ALA A 212 -13.17 16.68 -9.80
CA ALA A 212 -14.62 16.63 -10.04
C ALA A 212 -15.40 17.37 -8.94
N HIS A 213 -14.99 17.20 -7.67
CA HIS A 213 -15.59 17.91 -6.54
C HIS A 213 -15.43 19.43 -6.66
N ASN A 214 -14.22 19.91 -6.97
CA ASN A 214 -13.95 21.34 -7.15
C ASN A 214 -14.70 21.91 -8.35
N ALA A 215 -14.82 21.15 -9.45
CA ALA A 215 -15.63 21.55 -10.59
C ALA A 215 -17.11 21.71 -10.22
N ARG A 216 -17.68 20.74 -9.48
CA ARG A 216 -19.03 20.84 -8.93
C ARG A 216 -19.18 22.06 -8.03
N ALA A 217 -18.25 22.27 -7.10
CA ALA A 217 -18.28 23.40 -6.17
C ALA A 217 -18.21 24.76 -6.89
N ALA A 218 -17.51 24.82 -8.02
CA ALA A 218 -17.47 25.99 -8.91
C ALA A 218 -18.73 26.14 -9.80
N GLY A 219 -19.68 25.21 -9.73
CA GLY A 219 -20.94 25.22 -10.47
C GLY A 219 -20.90 24.56 -11.84
N ALA A 220 -19.84 23.85 -12.20
CA ALA A 220 -19.77 23.12 -13.47
C ALA A 220 -20.87 22.04 -13.53
N ALA A 221 -21.42 21.83 -14.72
CA ALA A 221 -22.42 20.79 -14.96
C ALA A 221 -21.81 19.40 -15.20
N ALA A 222 -20.56 19.35 -15.65
CA ALA A 222 -19.80 18.11 -15.86
C ALA A 222 -18.29 18.39 -15.82
N ALA A 223 -17.50 17.34 -15.64
CA ALA A 223 -16.04 17.39 -15.70
C ALA A 223 -15.46 16.48 -16.80
N VAL A 224 -14.45 16.96 -17.52
CA VAL A 224 -13.65 16.17 -18.45
C VAL A 224 -12.19 16.31 -18.02
N VAL A 225 -11.52 15.19 -17.79
CA VAL A 225 -10.17 15.18 -17.26
C VAL A 225 -9.25 14.39 -18.19
N TYR A 226 -8.03 14.88 -18.40
CA TYR A 226 -7.08 14.27 -19.34
C TYR A 226 -5.64 14.26 -18.80
N THR A 227 -4.83 13.35 -19.32
CA THR A 227 -3.38 13.31 -19.08
C THR A 227 -2.65 14.19 -20.09
N ASP A 228 -2.10 15.32 -19.66
CA ASP A 228 -1.43 16.27 -20.54
C ASP A 228 -0.06 15.74 -21.02
N PRO A 229 0.25 15.77 -22.34
CA PRO A 229 1.56 15.37 -22.85
C PRO A 229 2.75 16.10 -22.20
N LEU A 230 2.52 17.29 -21.63
CA LEU A 230 3.53 18.02 -20.85
C LEU A 230 4.16 17.16 -19.74
N HIS A 231 3.37 16.31 -19.09
CA HIS A 231 3.82 15.47 -17.98
C HIS A 231 3.94 14.00 -18.36
N TYR A 232 3.06 13.51 -19.24
CA TYR A 232 2.90 12.08 -19.50
C TYR A 232 3.39 11.64 -20.89
N GLY A 233 3.72 12.57 -21.79
CA GLY A 233 4.02 12.30 -23.19
C GLY A 233 5.48 12.43 -23.61
N GLY A 234 6.40 12.68 -22.67
CA GLY A 234 7.81 12.94 -22.95
C GLY A 234 8.07 14.26 -23.66
N ALA A 235 9.35 14.54 -23.96
CA ALA A 235 9.73 15.75 -24.69
C ALA A 235 9.16 15.73 -26.14
N PRO A 236 9.00 16.91 -26.79
CA PRO A 236 8.55 16.98 -28.18
C PRO A 236 9.39 16.07 -29.10
N GLY A 237 8.72 15.20 -29.84
CA GLY A 237 9.34 14.25 -30.77
C GLY A 237 9.78 12.92 -30.16
N GLU A 238 9.69 12.73 -28.84
CA GLU A 238 9.86 11.40 -28.25
C GLU A 238 8.71 10.47 -28.66
N ALA A 239 9.05 9.22 -28.99
CA ALA A 239 8.07 8.20 -29.34
C ALA A 239 7.29 7.76 -28.08
N PRO A 240 6.00 7.43 -28.15
CA PRO A 240 5.27 6.85 -27.03
C PRO A 240 5.62 5.36 -26.85
N PHE A 241 5.06 4.74 -25.80
CA PHE A 241 5.00 3.28 -25.67
C PHE A 241 4.40 2.65 -26.95
N PRO A 242 4.99 1.58 -27.52
CA PRO A 242 5.96 0.64 -26.92
C PRO A 242 7.45 0.97 -27.09
N ASP A 243 7.77 2.11 -27.71
CA ASP A 243 9.15 2.48 -28.05
C ASP A 243 9.84 3.29 -26.95
N SER A 244 9.07 3.88 -26.04
CA SER A 244 9.55 4.53 -24.80
C SER A 244 8.60 4.27 -23.62
N ARG A 245 8.93 4.83 -22.45
CA ARG A 245 8.08 4.75 -21.23
C ARG A 245 6.81 5.59 -21.31
N TRP A 246 6.69 6.52 -22.25
CA TRP A 246 5.66 7.57 -22.23
C TRP A 246 4.29 7.10 -22.69
N LEU A 247 3.25 7.71 -22.13
CA LEU A 247 1.87 7.38 -22.43
C LEU A 247 1.54 7.64 -23.91
N PRO A 248 0.95 6.66 -24.63
CA PRO A 248 0.44 6.89 -25.97
C PRO A 248 -0.63 7.99 -26.01
N PRO A 249 -0.77 8.75 -27.12
CA PRO A 249 -1.77 9.81 -27.22
C PRO A 249 -3.23 9.37 -27.00
N SER A 250 -3.52 8.08 -27.23
CA SER A 250 -4.83 7.46 -26.99
C SER A 250 -5.01 6.91 -25.56
N GLY A 251 -3.95 6.92 -24.75
CA GLY A 251 -3.98 6.47 -23.36
C GLY A 251 -4.82 7.37 -22.47
N VAL A 252 -5.46 6.73 -21.49
CA VAL A 252 -6.41 7.36 -20.59
C VAL A 252 -6.16 6.84 -19.19
N GLN A 253 -5.87 7.75 -18.27
CA GLN A 253 -5.87 7.46 -16.83
C GLN A 253 -7.32 7.43 -16.33
N VAL A 254 -7.74 6.31 -15.74
CA VAL A 254 -9.03 6.17 -15.06
C VAL A 254 -8.87 6.24 -13.54
N GLY A 255 -9.97 6.18 -12.79
CA GLY A 255 -9.93 6.25 -11.33
C GLY A 255 -11.30 6.28 -10.67
N SER A 256 -11.30 6.34 -9.33
CA SER A 256 -12.49 6.61 -8.53
C SER A 256 -12.69 8.11 -8.33
N LEU A 257 -13.95 8.55 -8.30
CA LEU A 257 -14.33 9.91 -7.92
C LEU A 257 -14.91 10.00 -6.51
N PHE A 258 -14.92 8.88 -5.77
CA PHE A 258 -15.34 8.86 -4.38
C PHE A 258 -14.21 9.42 -3.49
N ARG A 259 -14.54 10.41 -2.66
CA ARG A 259 -13.58 11.06 -1.73
C ARG A 259 -13.51 10.40 -0.35
N GLY A 260 -14.39 9.45 -0.09
CA GLY A 260 -14.37 8.67 1.15
C GLY A 260 -13.43 7.46 1.06
N VAL A 261 -13.42 6.68 2.13
CA VAL A 261 -12.69 5.40 2.24
C VAL A 261 -13.66 4.31 2.67
N GLY A 262 -13.41 3.07 2.26
CA GLY A 262 -14.32 1.95 2.54
C GLY A 262 -15.48 1.84 1.55
N ASP A 263 -16.46 1.02 1.89
CA ASP A 263 -17.72 0.92 1.17
C ASP A 263 -18.62 2.14 1.49
N PRO A 264 -19.04 2.92 0.47
CA PRO A 264 -19.94 4.06 0.67
C PRO A 264 -21.26 3.72 1.40
N THR A 265 -21.68 2.45 1.42
CA THR A 265 -22.93 2.01 2.08
C THR A 265 -22.75 1.62 3.54
N THR A 266 -21.51 1.48 4.02
CA THR A 266 -21.20 1.10 5.42
C THR A 266 -20.12 2.00 6.03
N PRO A 267 -20.31 3.33 6.04
CA PRO A 267 -19.28 4.23 6.53
C PRO A 267 -19.02 4.00 8.03
N MET A 268 -17.77 3.63 8.39
CA MET A 268 -17.29 3.38 9.76
C MET A 268 -17.63 1.99 10.34
N TRP A 269 -18.14 1.04 9.56
CA TRP A 269 -18.32 -0.34 9.99
C TRP A 269 -18.23 -1.31 8.82
N ALA A 270 -17.77 -2.52 9.10
CA ALA A 270 -17.54 -3.49 8.04
C ALA A 270 -18.82 -3.95 7.32
N SER A 271 -18.65 -4.20 6.03
CA SER A 271 -19.56 -4.84 5.08
C SER A 271 -19.78 -6.35 5.32
N SER A 272 -19.77 -6.77 6.58
CA SER A 272 -19.99 -8.15 7.01
C SER A 272 -21.41 -8.64 6.67
N GLU A 273 -21.62 -9.96 6.68
CA GLU A 273 -22.91 -10.57 6.38
C GLU A 273 -24.01 -10.06 7.33
N GLY A 274 -25.08 -9.50 6.77
CA GLY A 274 -26.22 -9.00 7.53
C GLY A 274 -26.00 -7.67 8.25
N CYS A 275 -24.92 -6.92 7.95
CA CYS A 275 -24.70 -5.59 8.50
C CYS A 275 -25.81 -4.59 8.13
N GLU A 276 -25.96 -3.55 8.93
CA GLU A 276 -26.77 -2.38 8.57
C GLU A 276 -26.11 -1.65 7.40
N ARG A 277 -26.90 -1.12 6.48
CA ARG A 277 -26.40 -0.40 5.29
C ARG A 277 -27.25 0.81 5.01
N LEU A 278 -26.60 1.87 4.58
CA LEU A 278 -27.28 2.94 3.85
C LEU A 278 -27.84 2.37 2.55
N SER A 279 -28.98 2.89 2.09
CA SER A 279 -29.40 2.57 0.73
C SER A 279 -28.40 3.14 -0.27
N VAL A 280 -28.29 2.51 -1.45
CA VAL A 280 -27.43 3.01 -2.53
C VAL A 280 -27.78 4.47 -2.87
N GLU A 281 -29.08 4.81 -2.85
CA GLU A 281 -29.54 6.18 -3.10
C GLU A 281 -29.05 7.19 -2.05
N GLU A 282 -28.99 6.80 -0.77
CA GLU A 282 -28.46 7.65 0.30
C GLU A 282 -26.93 7.79 0.19
N ALA A 283 -26.21 6.68 -0.03
CA ALA A 283 -24.76 6.67 -0.19
C ALA A 283 -24.31 7.54 -1.37
N MET A 284 -25.00 7.44 -2.51
CA MET A 284 -24.70 8.18 -3.73
C MET A 284 -25.08 9.68 -3.68
N ARG A 285 -25.72 10.15 -2.60
CA ARG A 285 -26.12 11.57 -2.39
C ARG A 285 -25.20 12.33 -1.45
N THR A 286 -24.21 11.67 -0.86
CA THR A 286 -23.26 12.27 0.07
C THR A 286 -22.36 13.29 -0.65
N ASP A 287 -21.71 14.17 0.12
CA ASP A 287 -20.77 15.15 -0.44
C ASP A 287 -19.44 14.53 -0.89
N ASP A 288 -19.16 13.30 -0.44
CA ASP A 288 -18.01 12.49 -0.86
C ASP A 288 -18.16 11.97 -2.30
N MET A 289 -19.37 12.02 -2.85
CA MET A 289 -19.66 11.67 -4.23
C MET A 289 -19.46 12.88 -5.17
N PRO A 290 -19.15 12.63 -6.45
CA PRO A 290 -18.92 13.72 -7.41
C PRO A 290 -20.19 14.51 -7.71
N LEU A 291 -21.37 13.86 -7.71
CA LEU A 291 -22.71 14.41 -8.00
C LEU A 291 -22.86 15.12 -9.37
N ILE A 292 -21.84 15.08 -10.22
CA ILE A 292 -21.87 15.55 -11.61
C ILE A 292 -21.34 14.44 -12.53
N PRO A 293 -21.80 14.38 -13.80
CA PRO A 293 -21.19 13.52 -14.80
C PRO A 293 -19.72 13.88 -15.02
N ALA A 294 -18.89 12.87 -15.21
CA ALA A 294 -17.48 13.07 -15.52
C ALA A 294 -16.94 11.98 -16.45
N LEU A 295 -15.98 12.33 -17.30
CA LEU A 295 -15.29 11.38 -18.17
C LEU A 295 -13.76 11.61 -18.19
N PRO A 296 -12.96 10.55 -18.10
CA PRO A 296 -11.55 10.60 -18.45
C PRO A 296 -11.41 10.51 -19.97
N VAL A 297 -10.53 11.33 -20.55
CA VAL A 297 -10.28 11.38 -22.00
C VAL A 297 -8.79 11.35 -22.33
N SER A 298 -8.49 10.94 -23.56
CA SER A 298 -7.12 10.81 -24.02
C SER A 298 -6.49 12.18 -24.28
N ALA A 299 -5.15 12.24 -24.25
CA ALA A 299 -4.42 13.45 -24.63
C ALA A 299 -4.80 13.91 -26.04
N ARG A 300 -4.94 12.97 -26.98
CA ARG A 300 -5.38 13.24 -28.37
C ARG A 300 -6.72 13.95 -28.42
N ASP A 301 -7.72 13.43 -27.70
CA ASP A 301 -9.07 14.02 -27.69
C ASP A 301 -9.03 15.40 -27.01
N ALA A 302 -8.29 15.54 -25.91
CA ALA A 302 -8.12 16.82 -25.23
C ALA A 302 -7.44 17.88 -26.11
N MET A 303 -6.46 17.51 -26.95
CA MET A 303 -5.82 18.46 -27.87
C MET A 303 -6.79 18.96 -28.94
N GLU A 304 -7.72 18.12 -29.41
CA GLU A 304 -8.81 18.55 -30.30
C GLU A 304 -9.75 19.54 -29.61
N ILE A 305 -10.06 19.31 -28.32
CA ILE A 305 -10.88 20.23 -27.51
C ILE A 305 -10.16 21.57 -27.32
N HIS A 306 -8.90 21.56 -26.88
CA HIS A 306 -8.08 22.76 -26.72
C HIS A 306 -7.97 23.56 -28.02
N GLY A 307 -7.82 22.87 -29.15
CA GLY A 307 -7.77 23.50 -30.48
C GLY A 307 -9.08 24.17 -30.91
N ALA A 308 -10.22 23.79 -30.32
CA ALA A 308 -11.52 24.40 -30.56
C ALA A 308 -11.94 25.42 -29.50
N MET A 309 -11.25 25.47 -28.36
CA MET A 309 -11.52 26.44 -27.31
C MET A 309 -11.16 27.86 -27.73
N GLY A 310 -11.91 28.83 -27.22
CA GLY A 310 -11.73 30.26 -27.42
C GLY A 310 -11.56 30.99 -26.09
N GLY A 311 -11.88 32.27 -26.07
CA GLY A 311 -11.68 33.12 -24.90
C GLY A 311 -10.21 33.54 -24.68
N PRO A 312 -9.90 34.13 -23.51
CA PRO A 312 -8.56 34.59 -23.16
C PRO A 312 -7.52 33.46 -23.23
N VAL A 313 -6.31 33.79 -23.65
CA VAL A 313 -5.18 32.84 -23.60
C VAL A 313 -4.87 32.52 -22.15
N ALA A 314 -4.73 31.23 -21.83
CA ALA A 314 -4.38 30.80 -20.48
C ALA A 314 -2.96 31.29 -20.12
N PRO A 315 -2.67 31.59 -18.84
CA PRO A 315 -1.35 32.06 -18.44
C PRO A 315 -0.25 31.03 -18.77
N ALA A 316 1.01 31.47 -18.84
CA ALA A 316 2.13 30.62 -19.27
C ALA A 316 2.24 29.30 -18.49
N GLY A 317 2.04 29.32 -17.17
CA GLY A 317 2.07 28.11 -16.34
C GLY A 317 0.88 27.14 -16.54
N TRP A 318 -0.14 27.55 -17.29
CA TRP A 318 -1.32 26.73 -17.62
C TRP A 318 -1.25 26.13 -19.02
N GLN A 319 -0.27 26.54 -19.84
CA GLN A 319 -0.06 25.96 -21.17
C GLN A 319 0.41 24.49 -21.05
N GLY A 320 0.18 23.73 -22.12
CA GLY A 320 0.66 22.36 -22.28
C GLY A 320 2.04 22.30 -22.93
N ARG A 321 2.34 21.14 -23.54
CA ARG A 321 3.59 20.92 -24.29
C ARG A 321 3.70 21.87 -25.49
N GLU A 322 4.93 22.27 -25.84
CA GLU A 322 5.20 23.30 -26.86
C GLU A 322 4.70 22.98 -28.27
N ASP A 323 4.58 21.71 -28.63
CA ASP A 323 4.04 21.22 -29.91
C ASP A 323 2.51 21.06 -29.89
N GLY A 324 1.85 21.41 -28.79
CA GLY A 324 0.40 21.41 -28.63
C GLY A 324 -0.29 22.70 -29.12
N PRO A 325 -1.63 22.73 -29.12
CA PRO A 325 -2.38 23.95 -29.38
C PRO A 325 -2.18 24.97 -28.25
N VAL A 326 -2.44 26.25 -28.55
CA VAL A 326 -2.49 27.30 -27.51
C VAL A 326 -3.72 27.09 -26.63
N TYR A 327 -3.51 26.90 -25.33
CA TYR A 327 -4.61 26.70 -24.39
C TYR A 327 -5.27 28.04 -24.07
N ARG A 328 -6.61 28.02 -24.05
CA ARG A 328 -7.46 29.18 -23.77
C ARG A 328 -8.45 28.83 -22.67
N LEU A 329 -8.95 29.85 -21.98
CA LEU A 329 -9.77 29.64 -20.77
C LEU A 329 -11.23 29.30 -21.08
N GLY A 330 -11.75 29.64 -22.26
CA GLY A 330 -13.20 29.63 -22.53
C GLY A 330 -13.94 30.79 -21.81
N PRO A 331 -15.25 30.68 -21.59
CA PRO A 331 -16.13 29.61 -22.09
C PRO A 331 -16.28 29.67 -23.62
N GLY A 332 -16.33 28.51 -24.25
CA GLY A 332 -16.65 28.39 -25.68
C GLY A 332 -15.55 28.88 -26.62
N PRO A 333 -15.76 28.84 -27.95
CA PRO A 333 -17.00 28.42 -28.60
C PRO A 333 -17.09 26.89 -28.77
N ALA A 334 -16.13 26.14 -28.22
CA ALA A 334 -16.21 24.69 -28.06
C ALA A 334 -17.38 24.32 -27.12
N VAL A 335 -18.31 23.53 -27.65
CA VAL A 335 -19.43 22.92 -26.91
C VAL A 335 -19.19 21.42 -26.86
N LEU A 336 -19.14 20.88 -25.65
CA LEU A 336 -19.01 19.46 -25.38
C LEU A 336 -20.38 18.88 -25.05
N ASN A 337 -20.77 17.85 -25.78
CA ASN A 337 -21.94 17.02 -25.47
C ASN A 337 -21.45 15.70 -24.86
N LEU A 338 -21.55 15.62 -23.54
CA LEU A 338 -21.14 14.51 -22.69
C LEU A 338 -22.38 13.76 -22.22
N THR A 339 -22.37 12.44 -22.34
CA THR A 339 -23.33 11.56 -21.67
C THR A 339 -22.56 10.46 -20.96
N TYR A 340 -22.89 10.24 -19.69
CA TYR A 340 -22.41 9.10 -18.90
C TYR A 340 -23.60 8.44 -18.23
N LEU A 341 -23.71 7.12 -18.35
CA LEU A 341 -24.63 6.29 -17.61
C LEU A 341 -23.82 5.21 -16.91
N GLY A 342 -23.82 5.24 -15.59
CA GLY A 342 -23.20 4.24 -14.73
C GLY A 342 -24.22 3.22 -14.21
N ASN A 343 -23.71 2.13 -13.68
CA ASN A 343 -24.47 1.13 -12.93
C ASN A 343 -23.79 0.91 -11.58
N ASP A 344 -24.39 1.49 -10.54
CA ASP A 344 -23.98 1.30 -9.15
C ASP A 344 -24.61 0.00 -8.66
N THR A 345 -23.78 -0.96 -8.26
CA THR A 345 -24.22 -2.32 -7.95
C THR A 345 -23.47 -2.88 -6.75
N MET A 346 -24.20 -3.61 -5.91
CA MET A 346 -23.55 -4.46 -4.91
C MET A 346 -22.81 -5.58 -5.61
N ALA A 347 -21.55 -5.78 -5.25
CA ALA A 347 -20.69 -6.84 -5.76
C ALA A 347 -19.88 -7.45 -4.62
N THR A 348 -19.38 -8.67 -4.83
CA THR A 348 -18.52 -9.33 -3.85
C THR A 348 -17.05 -9.07 -4.19
N ILE A 349 -16.29 -8.60 -3.22
CA ILE A 349 -14.83 -8.47 -3.26
C ILE A 349 -14.19 -9.56 -2.39
N GLU A 350 -12.97 -9.95 -2.72
CA GLU A 350 -12.27 -11.11 -2.13
C GLU A 350 -10.87 -10.72 -1.64
N ASN A 351 -10.74 -10.51 -0.33
CA ASN A 351 -9.42 -10.36 0.32
C ASN A 351 -8.80 -11.74 0.55
N VAL A 352 -7.49 -11.87 0.30
CA VAL A 352 -6.75 -13.12 0.53
C VAL A 352 -5.77 -12.93 1.69
N PHE A 353 -5.75 -13.88 2.61
CA PHE A 353 -4.85 -13.90 3.74
C PHE A 353 -3.97 -15.14 3.71
N ALA A 354 -2.69 -15.03 4.08
CA ALA A 354 -1.83 -16.17 4.39
C ALA A 354 -1.03 -15.91 5.67
N ILE A 355 -0.86 -16.94 6.50
CA ILE A 355 -0.35 -16.78 7.87
C ILE A 355 0.90 -17.62 8.11
N ILE A 356 1.91 -17.00 8.72
CA ILE A 356 3.03 -17.70 9.38
C ILE A 356 2.88 -17.50 10.88
N GLU A 357 2.44 -18.54 11.59
CA GLU A 357 2.18 -18.47 13.03
C GLU A 357 3.47 -18.31 13.86
N GLY A 358 3.47 -17.32 14.74
CA GLY A 358 4.55 -17.03 15.67
C GLY A 358 4.78 -18.16 16.69
N ALA A 359 6.03 -18.36 17.09
CA ALA A 359 6.41 -19.43 18.01
C ALA A 359 6.27 -19.06 19.49
N GLU A 360 6.34 -17.76 19.83
CA GLU A 360 6.35 -17.29 21.23
C GLU A 360 5.26 -16.26 21.53
N GLU A 361 5.00 -15.35 20.59
CA GLU A 361 3.96 -14.31 20.66
C GLU A 361 3.00 -14.47 19.47
N PRO A 362 2.27 -15.60 19.34
CA PRO A 362 1.39 -15.85 18.19
C PRO A 362 0.23 -14.86 18.09
N ASP A 363 -0.08 -14.13 19.18
CA ASP A 363 -1.09 -13.07 19.27
C ASP A 363 -0.53 -11.66 18.97
N ARG A 364 0.67 -11.55 18.38
CA ARG A 364 1.20 -10.29 17.85
C ARG A 364 1.39 -10.39 16.35
N TYR A 365 0.94 -9.37 15.61
CA TYR A 365 0.83 -9.42 14.15
C TYR A 365 1.74 -8.42 13.48
N VAL A 366 2.63 -8.91 12.61
CA VAL A 366 3.31 -8.09 11.60
C VAL A 366 2.60 -8.35 10.28
N ILE A 367 1.93 -7.31 9.77
CA ILE A 367 1.02 -7.44 8.62
C ILE A 367 1.74 -6.87 7.40
N LEU A 368 1.76 -7.62 6.30
CA LEU A 368 2.27 -7.19 5.00
C LEU A 368 1.09 -7.13 4.04
N GLY A 369 0.82 -5.96 3.46
CA GLY A 369 -0.33 -5.76 2.59
C GLY A 369 0.00 -5.12 1.25
N ASN A 370 -0.82 -5.46 0.27
CA ASN A 370 -0.81 -4.97 -1.10
C ASN A 370 -2.19 -5.24 -1.71
N HIS A 371 -2.81 -4.28 -2.39
CA HIS A 371 -4.01 -4.59 -3.18
C HIS A 371 -3.67 -5.34 -4.46
N ARG A 372 -4.71 -5.87 -5.10
CA ARG A 372 -4.59 -6.77 -6.25
C ARG A 372 -5.50 -6.38 -7.40
N ASP A 373 -6.65 -5.79 -7.11
CA ASP A 373 -7.49 -5.24 -8.16
C ASP A 373 -6.76 -4.12 -8.90
N ALA A 374 -7.02 -4.01 -10.20
CA ALA A 374 -6.44 -2.98 -11.05
C ALA A 374 -7.50 -2.48 -12.03
N TRP A 375 -7.43 -1.21 -12.45
CA TRP A 375 -8.30 -0.70 -13.51
C TRP A 375 -8.17 -1.42 -14.85
N THR A 376 -6.97 -1.89 -15.17
CA THR A 376 -6.65 -2.64 -16.40
C THR A 376 -5.82 -3.88 -16.06
N PHE A 377 -4.63 -4.04 -16.64
CA PHE A 377 -3.70 -5.13 -16.37
C PHE A 377 -2.88 -4.94 -15.09
N GLY A 378 -2.61 -3.68 -14.73
CA GLY A 378 -1.99 -3.30 -13.47
C GLY A 378 -0.62 -3.89 -13.19
N ALA A 379 0.31 -3.80 -14.16
CA ALA A 379 1.63 -4.39 -13.99
C ALA A 379 2.49 -3.67 -12.94
N SER A 380 2.41 -2.35 -12.88
CA SER A 380 3.00 -1.59 -11.79
C SER A 380 1.99 -1.51 -10.65
N ASP A 381 0.84 -0.91 -10.92
CA ASP A 381 -0.25 -0.74 -9.96
C ASP A 381 -1.32 -1.83 -10.13
N PRO A 382 -1.42 -2.84 -9.22
CA PRO A 382 -0.60 -3.04 -8.02
C PRO A 382 0.31 -4.27 -8.09
N ASN A 383 0.30 -4.99 -9.21
CA ASN A 383 0.86 -6.35 -9.23
C ASN A 383 2.38 -6.38 -9.09
N SER A 384 3.08 -5.25 -9.24
CA SER A 384 4.50 -5.15 -8.87
C SER A 384 4.70 -5.41 -7.38
N GLY A 385 3.80 -4.95 -6.51
CA GLY A 385 3.77 -5.27 -5.09
C GLY A 385 3.32 -6.70 -4.83
N THR A 386 2.28 -7.17 -5.52
CA THR A 386 1.79 -8.56 -5.35
C THR A 386 2.88 -9.57 -5.71
N ALA A 387 3.60 -9.33 -6.81
CA ALA A 387 4.73 -10.16 -7.23
C ALA A 387 5.87 -10.13 -6.20
N ALA A 388 6.21 -8.95 -5.66
CA ALA A 388 7.21 -8.81 -4.61
C ALA A 388 6.79 -9.52 -3.31
N MET A 389 5.50 -9.48 -2.95
CA MET A 389 4.94 -10.17 -1.78
C MET A 389 5.04 -11.70 -1.91
N ILE A 390 4.69 -12.25 -3.07
CA ILE A 390 4.80 -13.70 -3.31
C ILE A 390 6.28 -14.12 -3.33
N GLU A 391 7.15 -13.33 -3.96
CA GLU A 391 8.58 -13.61 -4.01
C GLU A 391 9.21 -13.63 -2.62
N LEU A 392 8.91 -12.64 -1.76
CA LEU A 392 9.44 -12.62 -0.39
C LEU A 392 8.84 -13.73 0.49
N ALA A 393 7.56 -14.08 0.27
CA ALA A 393 6.92 -15.21 0.94
C ALA A 393 7.64 -16.54 0.62
N GLN A 394 8.12 -16.72 -0.61
CA GLN A 394 8.93 -17.89 -0.98
C GLN A 394 10.23 -17.96 -0.17
N ARG A 395 10.91 -16.82 0.02
CA ARG A 395 12.14 -16.76 0.83
C ARG A 395 11.87 -17.17 2.28
N PHE A 396 10.77 -16.70 2.88
CA PHE A 396 10.39 -17.13 4.23
C PHE A 396 10.08 -18.62 4.30
N SER A 397 9.41 -19.20 3.30
CA SER A 397 9.15 -20.64 3.23
C SER A 397 10.47 -21.44 3.17
N MET A 398 11.45 -20.97 2.39
CA MET A 398 12.79 -21.57 2.33
C MET A 398 13.53 -21.48 3.66
N MET A 399 13.39 -20.38 4.40
CA MET A 399 13.94 -20.24 5.75
C MET A 399 13.26 -21.19 6.75
N GLN A 400 11.93 -21.36 6.68
CA GLN A 400 11.21 -22.32 7.53
C GLN A 400 11.69 -23.76 7.30
N LYS A 401 11.99 -24.13 6.05
CA LYS A 401 12.62 -25.42 5.73
C LYS A 401 14.01 -25.60 6.36
N GLN A 402 14.67 -24.50 6.75
CA GLN A 402 15.93 -24.49 7.50
C GLN A 402 15.71 -24.32 9.02
N GLY A 403 14.48 -24.47 9.51
CA GLY A 403 14.14 -24.43 10.94
C GLY A 403 13.85 -23.05 11.50
N TRP A 404 13.78 -22.00 10.66
CA TRP A 404 13.33 -20.68 11.12
C TRP A 404 11.85 -20.70 11.50
N ARG A 405 11.51 -20.09 12.62
CA ARG A 405 10.13 -19.69 12.96
C ARG A 405 10.16 -18.27 13.53
N PRO A 406 9.24 -17.39 13.14
CA PRO A 406 9.19 -16.05 13.70
C PRO A 406 8.70 -16.10 15.15
N ARG A 407 9.08 -15.10 15.95
CA ARG A 407 8.61 -14.96 17.34
C ARG A 407 7.14 -14.56 17.35
N ARG A 408 6.78 -13.60 16.49
CA ARG A 408 5.43 -13.06 16.27
C ARG A 408 4.82 -13.61 14.99
N THR A 409 3.51 -13.53 14.86
CA THR A 409 2.81 -13.98 13.66
C THR A 409 3.01 -12.98 12.52
N ILE A 410 3.29 -13.50 11.33
CA ILE A 410 3.31 -12.72 10.08
C ILE A 410 2.03 -13.01 9.30
N ILE A 411 1.35 -11.96 8.85
CA ILE A 411 0.12 -12.07 8.04
C ILE A 411 0.38 -11.37 6.69
N PHE A 412 0.22 -12.11 5.60
CA PHE A 412 0.16 -11.57 4.26
C PHE A 412 -1.29 -11.26 3.91
N CYS A 413 -1.54 -10.08 3.36
CA CYS A 413 -2.84 -9.63 2.94
C CYS A 413 -2.77 -9.18 1.47
N SER A 414 -3.62 -9.75 0.64
CA SER A 414 -3.92 -9.25 -0.70
C SER A 414 -5.30 -8.63 -0.70
N TRP A 415 -5.35 -7.31 -0.74
CA TRP A 415 -6.58 -6.52 -0.68
C TRP A 415 -7.27 -6.47 -2.04
N ASP A 416 -8.57 -6.22 -2.02
CA ASP A 416 -9.42 -6.06 -3.18
C ASP A 416 -10.20 -4.74 -3.09
N ALA A 417 -10.66 -4.21 -4.22
CA ALA A 417 -11.34 -2.93 -4.34
C ALA A 417 -10.61 -1.74 -3.71
N GLU A 418 -9.26 -1.73 -3.73
CA GLU A 418 -8.50 -0.55 -3.34
C GLU A 418 -8.79 0.62 -4.29
N GLU A 419 -8.87 0.33 -5.59
CA GLU A 419 -9.06 1.31 -6.64
C GLU A 419 -10.42 2.03 -6.53
N TYR A 420 -11.35 1.45 -5.77
CA TYR A 420 -12.69 1.97 -5.49
C TYR A 420 -12.80 2.74 -4.17
N GLY A 421 -11.68 3.04 -3.52
CA GLY A 421 -11.63 3.82 -2.27
C GLY A 421 -11.12 3.01 -1.07
N LEU A 422 -10.04 2.24 -1.26
CA LEU A 422 -9.40 1.44 -0.21
C LEU A 422 -10.36 0.43 0.43
N THR A 423 -11.34 -0.07 -0.34
CA THR A 423 -12.51 -0.71 0.23
C THR A 423 -12.14 -1.98 0.99
N GLY A 424 -11.46 -2.95 0.36
CA GLY A 424 -11.17 -4.22 1.01
C GLY A 424 -10.31 -4.13 2.27
N SER A 425 -9.29 -3.27 2.29
CA SER A 425 -8.47 -3.07 3.48
C SER A 425 -9.24 -2.36 4.60
N THR A 426 -10.05 -1.35 4.24
CA THR A 426 -10.88 -0.60 5.20
C THR A 426 -11.93 -1.50 5.85
N GLU A 427 -12.70 -2.26 5.07
CA GLU A 427 -13.71 -3.18 5.61
C GLU A 427 -13.09 -4.18 6.60
N TRP A 428 -11.90 -4.70 6.27
CA TRP A 428 -11.22 -5.64 7.15
C TRP A 428 -10.68 -5.00 8.43
N VAL A 429 -10.18 -3.77 8.36
CA VAL A 429 -9.75 -3.03 9.55
C VAL A 429 -10.95 -2.72 10.44
N GLU A 430 -12.08 -2.30 9.88
CA GLU A 430 -13.30 -2.01 10.63
C GLU A 430 -13.86 -3.27 11.32
N GLU A 431 -13.87 -4.42 10.63
CA GLU A 431 -14.32 -5.69 11.21
C GLU A 431 -13.44 -6.14 12.39
N ASN A 432 -12.14 -5.79 12.33
CA ASN A 432 -11.13 -6.32 13.24
C ASN A 432 -10.51 -5.27 14.17
N GLN A 433 -11.08 -4.08 14.29
CA GLN A 433 -10.45 -2.91 14.92
C GLN A 433 -9.98 -3.18 16.36
N GLU A 434 -10.82 -3.81 17.20
CA GLU A 434 -10.46 -4.14 18.58
C GLU A 434 -9.29 -5.12 18.66
N MET A 435 -9.26 -6.12 17.78
CA MET A 435 -8.18 -7.08 17.69
C MET A 435 -6.89 -6.40 17.21
N LEU A 436 -6.96 -5.61 16.15
CA LEU A 436 -5.80 -4.97 15.55
C LEU A 436 -5.17 -3.94 16.50
N SER A 437 -5.98 -3.11 17.15
CA SER A 437 -5.49 -2.11 18.11
C SER A 437 -4.72 -2.72 19.30
N SER A 438 -4.99 -3.97 19.67
CA SER A 438 -4.33 -4.65 20.79
C SER A 438 -3.20 -5.59 20.38
N ARG A 439 -3.14 -6.01 19.11
CA ARG A 439 -2.24 -7.09 18.65
C ARG A 439 -1.35 -6.73 17.46
N ALA A 440 -1.74 -5.78 16.62
CA ALA A 440 -0.94 -5.37 15.48
C ALA A 440 0.32 -4.63 15.94
N VAL A 441 1.48 -5.14 15.54
CA VAL A 441 2.77 -4.50 15.75
C VAL A 441 2.98 -3.41 14.71
N ALA A 442 2.82 -3.76 13.44
CA ALA A 442 2.94 -2.84 12.32
C ALA A 442 2.23 -3.36 11.07
N TYR A 443 1.86 -2.44 10.18
CA TYR A 443 1.40 -2.71 8.82
C TYR A 443 2.44 -2.23 7.80
N LEU A 444 2.92 -3.15 6.96
CA LEU A 444 3.95 -2.88 5.97
C LEU A 444 3.30 -2.95 4.58
N ASN A 445 2.97 -1.79 4.02
CA ASN A 445 2.39 -1.64 2.70
C ASN A 445 3.48 -1.67 1.63
N ILE A 446 3.25 -2.41 0.55
CA ILE A 446 3.85 -2.13 -0.75
C ILE A 446 2.78 -2.34 -1.79
N ASP A 447 2.26 -1.23 -2.27
CA ASP A 447 1.35 -1.15 -3.40
C ASP A 447 2.15 -1.29 -4.70
N VAL A 448 2.47 -0.17 -5.34
CA VAL A 448 3.44 -0.11 -6.42
C VAL A 448 4.85 -0.30 -5.84
N SER A 449 5.48 -1.44 -6.11
CA SER A 449 6.86 -1.69 -5.69
C SER A 449 7.87 -0.99 -6.58
N VAL A 450 7.62 -0.91 -7.89
CA VAL A 450 8.57 -0.34 -8.87
C VAL A 450 7.87 0.34 -10.05
N VAL A 451 8.34 1.54 -10.41
CA VAL A 451 8.04 2.25 -11.68
C VAL A 451 9.30 2.84 -12.34
N GLY A 452 10.46 2.62 -11.74
CA GLY A 452 11.74 3.12 -12.22
C GLY A 452 12.83 3.18 -11.14
N PRO A 453 13.96 3.86 -11.43
CA PRO A 453 15.04 4.06 -10.46
C PRO A 453 14.70 5.11 -9.40
N GLY A 454 15.41 5.06 -8.27
CA GLY A 454 15.16 5.93 -7.11
C GLY A 454 14.38 5.20 -6.02
N PHE A 455 14.45 5.69 -4.78
CA PHE A 455 13.82 5.06 -3.62
C PHE A 455 13.06 6.11 -2.81
N LEU A 456 11.75 5.92 -2.68
CA LEU A 456 10.84 6.83 -1.97
C LEU A 456 10.11 6.06 -0.85
N PRO A 457 10.61 6.17 0.40
CA PRO A 457 9.93 5.58 1.54
C PRO A 457 9.04 6.57 2.28
N SER A 458 7.94 6.06 2.82
CA SER A 458 7.04 6.73 3.75
C SER A 458 6.81 5.87 4.99
N THR A 459 6.86 6.44 6.19
CA THR A 459 6.64 5.68 7.44
C THR A 459 5.99 6.55 8.52
N THR A 460 5.40 5.89 9.51
CA THR A 460 5.24 6.48 10.85
C THR A 460 6.62 6.64 11.51
N PRO A 461 6.93 7.77 12.21
CA PRO A 461 8.30 8.13 12.62
C PRO A 461 9.08 7.07 13.41
N GLN A 462 8.40 6.25 14.20
CA GLN A 462 9.00 5.20 15.02
C GLN A 462 9.66 4.08 14.21
N LEU A 463 9.39 3.98 12.90
CA LEU A 463 9.98 3.00 11.98
C LEU A 463 11.17 3.56 11.17
N ASP A 464 11.44 4.87 11.22
CA ASP A 464 12.44 5.53 10.37
C ASP A 464 13.83 4.92 10.51
N GLU A 465 14.28 4.71 11.74
CA GLU A 465 15.62 4.20 12.03
C GLU A 465 15.76 2.75 11.58
N LEU A 466 14.75 1.91 11.82
CA LEU A 466 14.74 0.53 11.37
C LEU A 466 14.86 0.44 9.84
N LEU A 467 14.09 1.25 9.13
CA LEU A 467 14.16 1.31 7.66
C LEU A 467 15.55 1.76 7.19
N GLN A 468 16.14 2.76 7.83
CA GLN A 468 17.49 3.23 7.52
C GLN A 468 18.55 2.16 7.80
N GLU A 469 18.42 1.37 8.87
CA GLU A 469 19.31 0.23 9.15
C GLU A 469 19.21 -0.84 8.07
N ILE A 470 18.00 -1.17 7.64
CA ILE A 470 17.75 -2.21 6.65
C ILE A 470 18.26 -1.80 5.27
N THR A 471 18.04 -0.56 4.87
CA THR A 471 18.54 -0.04 3.58
C THR A 471 20.07 0.01 3.50
N LYS A 472 20.79 -0.01 4.64
CA LYS A 472 22.26 -0.13 4.70
C LYS A 472 22.79 -1.55 4.47
N VAL A 473 21.92 -2.56 4.45
CA VAL A 473 22.33 -3.96 4.19
C VAL A 473 21.73 -4.51 2.89
N VAL A 474 20.74 -3.82 2.32
CA VAL A 474 20.19 -4.16 1.00
C VAL A 474 21.05 -3.54 -0.09
N GLN A 475 21.53 -4.38 -1.01
CA GLN A 475 22.29 -3.96 -2.18
C GLN A 475 21.45 -3.06 -3.08
N ASP A 476 22.03 -1.98 -3.59
CA ASP A 476 21.37 -1.15 -4.58
C ASP A 476 21.14 -1.93 -5.90
N PRO A 477 19.92 -1.94 -6.45
CA PRO A 477 19.57 -2.73 -7.64
C PRO A 477 20.19 -2.18 -8.93
N ASP A 478 20.55 -0.90 -8.96
CA ASP A 478 21.11 -0.18 -10.10
C ASP A 478 22.65 -0.08 -10.03
N ASN A 479 23.24 -0.27 -8.85
CA ASN A 479 24.67 -0.19 -8.63
C ASN A 479 25.15 -1.13 -7.50
N SER A 480 25.67 -2.30 -7.89
CA SER A 480 26.16 -3.33 -6.96
C SER A 480 27.41 -2.94 -6.14
N SER A 481 27.95 -1.73 -6.28
CA SER A 481 29.06 -1.24 -5.44
C SER A 481 28.61 -0.53 -4.16
N GLN A 482 27.29 -0.30 -4.00
CA GLN A 482 26.73 0.49 -2.90
C GLN A 482 25.39 -0.06 -2.43
N THR A 483 24.93 0.38 -1.26
CA THR A 483 23.63 -0.01 -0.70
C THR A 483 22.52 0.91 -1.17
N VAL A 484 21.26 0.50 -0.98
CA VAL A 484 20.09 1.37 -1.23
C VAL A 484 20.19 2.65 -0.39
N TYR A 485 20.69 2.54 0.84
CA TYR A 485 20.92 3.72 1.68
C TYR A 485 21.91 4.69 1.04
N ASP A 486 23.03 4.19 0.50
CA ASP A 486 24.07 5.03 -0.11
C ASP A 486 23.58 5.79 -1.35
N SER A 487 22.73 5.17 -2.19
CA SER A 487 22.14 5.86 -3.34
C SER A 487 21.07 6.87 -2.92
N TRP A 488 20.22 6.49 -1.96
CA TRP A 488 19.16 7.34 -1.44
C TRP A 488 19.69 8.64 -0.83
N ILE A 489 20.74 8.57 0.00
CA ILE A 489 21.35 9.78 0.57
C ILE A 489 22.08 10.65 -0.46
N LYS A 490 22.65 10.04 -1.51
CA LYS A 490 23.34 10.79 -2.58
C LYS A 490 22.36 11.62 -3.39
N LEU A 491 21.16 11.10 -3.65
CA LEU A 491 20.11 11.79 -4.39
C LEU A 491 19.48 12.93 -3.57
N ASN A 492 19.21 12.69 -2.29
CA ASN A 492 18.42 13.61 -1.47
C ASN A 492 19.24 14.50 -0.51
N GLY A 493 20.56 14.29 -0.42
CA GLY A 493 21.44 14.94 0.55
C GLY A 493 21.24 14.49 2.01
N SER A 494 20.13 13.81 2.31
CA SER A 494 19.79 13.22 3.60
C SER A 494 18.77 12.08 3.41
N PRO A 495 18.68 11.11 4.35
CA PRO A 495 17.68 10.04 4.30
C PRO A 495 16.30 10.59 4.66
N ARG A 496 15.68 11.33 3.74
CA ARG A 496 14.36 11.92 3.94
C ARG A 496 13.29 10.86 3.77
N VAL A 497 12.68 10.45 4.88
CA VAL A 497 11.50 9.59 4.90
C VAL A 497 10.25 10.47 4.85
N LEU A 498 9.33 10.15 3.94
CA LEU A 498 8.04 10.81 3.82
C LEU A 498 7.07 10.28 4.90
N ARG A 499 5.89 10.87 4.98
CA ARG A 499 4.91 10.60 6.05
C ARG A 499 3.62 10.10 5.44
N LEU A 500 3.03 9.10 6.07
CA LEU A 500 1.75 8.48 5.68
C LEU A 500 0.58 9.34 6.15
N GLY A 501 0.52 10.58 5.64
CA GLY A 501 -0.52 11.54 6.00
C GLY A 501 -1.69 11.59 5.01
N ASP A 502 -1.50 11.04 3.81
CA ASP A 502 -2.51 10.97 2.76
C ASP A 502 -3.34 9.66 2.84
N GLY A 503 -4.37 9.56 2.00
CA GLY A 503 -5.18 8.35 1.80
C GLY A 503 -4.84 7.61 0.51
N GLY A 504 -3.59 7.63 0.07
CA GLY A 504 -3.19 7.17 -1.28
C GLY A 504 -2.93 5.67 -1.44
N SER A 505 -3.19 4.84 -0.42
CA SER A 505 -3.13 3.36 -0.50
C SER A 505 -3.69 2.74 0.80
N ASP A 506 -3.72 1.40 0.86
CA ASP A 506 -4.33 0.61 1.94
C ASP A 506 -3.83 0.90 3.35
N TYR A 507 -2.64 1.50 3.52
CA TYR A 507 -2.16 1.91 4.85
C TYR A 507 -3.08 2.92 5.53
N SER A 508 -3.97 3.58 4.80
CA SER A 508 -4.84 4.62 5.34
C SER A 508 -5.72 4.10 6.49
N ALA A 509 -6.34 2.93 6.29
CA ALA A 509 -7.16 2.31 7.33
C ALA A 509 -6.31 1.93 8.56
N PHE A 510 -5.07 1.50 8.37
CA PHE A 510 -4.19 1.11 9.46
C PHE A 510 -3.70 2.32 10.28
N VAL A 511 -3.23 3.38 9.63
CA VAL A 511 -2.64 4.54 10.32
C VAL A 511 -3.71 5.50 10.84
N GLN A 512 -4.60 5.97 9.97
CA GLN A 512 -5.55 7.04 10.29
C GLN A 512 -6.75 6.54 11.09
N HIS A 513 -7.19 5.30 10.85
CA HIS A 513 -8.38 4.74 11.50
C HIS A 513 -8.05 3.84 12.71
N ALA A 514 -7.06 2.94 12.58
CA ALA A 514 -6.70 2.00 13.66
C ALA A 514 -5.49 2.43 14.52
N GLY A 515 -4.70 3.43 14.10
CA GLY A 515 -3.55 3.91 14.85
C GLY A 515 -2.34 2.96 14.86
N ILE A 516 -2.17 2.16 13.81
CA ILE A 516 -1.14 1.12 13.69
C ILE A 516 0.12 1.70 13.02
N PRO A 517 1.32 1.49 13.59
CA PRO A 517 2.58 1.88 12.96
C PRO A 517 2.70 1.31 11.56
N SER A 518 3.01 2.13 10.57
CA SER A 518 3.00 1.66 9.18
C SER A 518 4.14 2.19 8.32
N MET A 519 4.37 1.48 7.20
CA MET A 519 5.35 1.80 6.17
C MET A 519 4.70 1.67 4.79
N ASN A 520 5.14 2.50 3.84
CA ASN A 520 4.98 2.31 2.40
C ASN A 520 6.33 2.57 1.72
N ILE A 521 6.70 1.79 0.70
CA ILE A 521 7.91 2.06 -0.10
C ILE A 521 7.64 1.85 -1.58
N VAL A 522 8.32 2.63 -2.42
CA VAL A 522 8.32 2.48 -3.87
C VAL A 522 9.72 2.76 -4.45
N PHE A 523 10.10 2.01 -5.48
CA PHE A 523 11.23 2.38 -6.35
C PHE A 523 10.72 3.16 -7.56
N GLY A 524 11.24 4.36 -7.78
CA GLY A 524 10.78 5.27 -8.84
C GLY A 524 10.14 6.54 -8.30
N GLU A 525 9.39 7.22 -9.16
CA GLU A 525 8.74 8.50 -8.87
C GLU A 525 7.41 8.37 -8.08
N GLY A 526 6.96 7.14 -7.81
CA GLY A 526 5.68 6.84 -7.15
C GLY A 526 4.49 6.85 -8.12
N PRO A 527 3.25 6.94 -7.59
CA PRO A 527 2.04 7.12 -8.40
C PRO A 527 2.16 8.35 -9.31
N GLY A 528 1.64 8.24 -10.54
CA GLY A 528 1.80 9.27 -11.58
C GLY A 528 2.93 9.02 -12.58
N TYR A 529 3.50 7.81 -12.62
CA TYR A 529 4.30 7.34 -13.75
C TYR A 529 3.48 7.35 -15.05
N PRO A 530 4.12 7.39 -16.24
CA PRO A 530 3.42 7.78 -17.45
C PRO A 530 2.19 6.95 -17.81
N VAL A 531 2.22 5.63 -17.61
CA VAL A 531 1.14 4.71 -18.02
C VAL A 531 0.14 4.37 -16.91
N TYR A 532 0.22 5.08 -15.77
CA TYR A 532 -0.63 4.88 -14.60
C TYR A 532 -2.14 4.82 -14.93
N HIS A 533 -2.82 3.81 -14.38
CA HIS A 533 -4.24 3.49 -14.60
C HIS A 533 -4.68 3.46 -16.07
N SER A 534 -3.77 3.19 -17.01
CA SER A 534 -4.07 3.12 -18.43
C SER A 534 -4.03 1.68 -18.94
N LEU A 535 -4.44 1.45 -20.18
CA LEU A 535 -4.32 0.15 -20.83
C LEU A 535 -2.86 -0.31 -20.98
N TYR A 536 -1.91 0.62 -20.88
CA TYR A 536 -0.48 0.39 -21.14
C TYR A 536 0.34 0.09 -19.88
N ASP A 537 -0.30 0.02 -18.70
CA ASP A 537 0.35 -0.52 -17.50
C ASP A 537 0.34 -2.06 -17.55
N ASP A 538 1.10 -2.59 -18.50
CA ASP A 538 1.21 -4.01 -18.79
C ASP A 538 2.63 -4.55 -18.50
N TYR A 539 2.77 -5.87 -18.55
CA TYR A 539 4.06 -6.53 -18.30
C TYR A 539 5.16 -6.06 -19.26
N VAL A 540 4.83 -5.69 -20.51
CA VAL A 540 5.81 -5.23 -21.50
C VAL A 540 6.39 -3.89 -21.09
N TRP A 541 5.56 -2.97 -20.59
CA TRP A 541 6.02 -1.71 -20.05
C TRP A 541 6.94 -1.92 -18.85
N MET A 542 6.55 -2.81 -17.92
CA MET A 542 7.38 -3.13 -16.76
C MET A 542 8.74 -3.70 -17.17
N GLU A 543 8.74 -4.72 -18.03
CA GLU A 543 9.96 -5.42 -18.46
C GLU A 543 10.93 -4.49 -19.20
N LYS A 544 10.41 -3.54 -19.99
CA LYS A 544 11.24 -2.64 -20.80
C LYS A 544 11.67 -1.37 -20.08
N PHE A 545 10.82 -0.82 -19.21
CA PHE A 545 10.98 0.55 -18.71
C PHE A 545 10.85 0.67 -17.20
N GLY A 546 9.91 -0.05 -16.58
CA GLY A 546 9.73 -0.03 -15.12
C GLY A 546 10.89 -0.68 -14.38
N ASP A 547 11.17 -1.96 -14.66
CA ASP A 547 12.25 -2.71 -14.04
C ASP A 547 12.94 -3.73 -14.96
N PRO A 548 13.79 -3.29 -15.91
CA PRO A 548 14.53 -4.21 -16.76
C PRO A 548 15.39 -5.20 -15.98
N GLY A 549 14.98 -6.47 -16.05
CA GLY A 549 15.62 -7.58 -15.34
C GLY A 549 15.18 -7.75 -13.89
N PHE A 550 14.10 -7.08 -13.44
CA PHE A 550 13.41 -7.33 -12.17
C PHE A 550 14.27 -7.19 -10.90
N ARG A 551 15.32 -6.35 -10.96
CA ARG A 551 16.26 -6.17 -9.85
C ARG A 551 15.68 -5.31 -8.74
N ARG A 552 14.88 -4.30 -9.09
CA ARG A 552 14.25 -3.40 -8.11
C ARG A 552 13.11 -4.10 -7.38
N HIS A 553 12.37 -4.99 -8.04
CA HIS A 553 11.37 -5.84 -7.38
C HIS A 553 12.02 -6.67 -6.27
N VAL A 554 13.15 -7.31 -6.56
CA VAL A 554 13.92 -8.09 -5.57
C VAL A 554 14.47 -7.22 -4.45
N ALA A 555 14.88 -5.97 -4.75
CA ALA A 555 15.30 -5.02 -3.72
C ALA A 555 14.13 -4.56 -2.83
N ALA A 556 12.96 -4.27 -3.41
CA ALA A 556 11.74 -3.94 -2.67
C ALA A 556 11.31 -5.08 -1.75
N ALA A 557 11.23 -6.31 -2.28
CA ALA A 557 10.98 -7.53 -1.51
C ALA A 557 12.02 -7.75 -0.40
N SER A 558 13.28 -7.40 -0.65
CA SER A 558 14.36 -7.48 0.34
C SER A 558 14.15 -6.51 1.51
N ILE A 559 13.81 -5.25 1.24
CA ILE A 559 13.53 -4.26 2.28
C ILE A 559 12.26 -4.67 3.05
N TRP A 560 11.19 -5.02 2.34
CA TRP A 560 9.90 -5.39 2.93
C TRP A 560 10.01 -6.60 3.86
N GLY A 561 10.65 -7.67 3.38
CA GLY A 561 10.83 -8.88 4.17
C GLY A 561 11.84 -8.71 5.29
N MET A 562 12.89 -7.87 5.14
CA MET A 562 13.78 -7.55 6.26
C MET A 562 13.06 -6.74 7.35
N MET A 563 12.21 -5.77 6.98
CA MET A 563 11.36 -5.05 7.94
C MET A 563 10.47 -6.03 8.70
N ALA A 564 9.79 -6.93 7.98
CA ALA A 564 8.95 -7.96 8.58
C ALA A 564 9.75 -8.90 9.49
N LEU A 565 10.92 -9.36 9.03
CA LEU A 565 11.79 -10.25 9.79
C LEU A 565 12.23 -9.61 11.11
N ARG A 566 12.71 -8.36 11.10
CA ARG A 566 13.13 -7.64 12.31
C ARG A 566 11.97 -7.45 13.28
N LEU A 567 10.81 -6.99 12.80
CA LEU A 567 9.63 -6.76 13.64
C LEU A 567 9.05 -8.07 14.21
N ALA A 568 9.12 -9.16 13.44
CA ALA A 568 8.58 -10.46 13.82
C ALA A 568 9.55 -11.31 14.66
N ASN A 569 10.85 -11.02 14.66
CA ASN A 569 11.86 -11.83 15.37
C ASN A 569 12.52 -11.12 16.55
N ASP A 570 12.76 -9.81 16.49
CA ASP A 570 13.50 -9.12 17.53
C ASP A 570 12.73 -9.22 18.87
N GLU A 571 13.41 -9.62 19.94
CA GLU A 571 12.79 -9.78 21.26
C GLU A 571 12.12 -8.47 21.71
N ILE A 572 12.85 -7.36 21.55
CA ILE A 572 12.34 -6.01 21.75
C ILE A 572 12.06 -5.41 20.38
N ILE A 573 10.82 -4.97 20.17
CA ILE A 573 10.41 -4.32 18.93
C ILE A 573 11.28 -3.07 18.72
N PRO A 574 11.98 -2.93 17.58
CA PRO A 574 12.97 -1.87 17.34
C PRO A 574 12.32 -0.52 16.95
N PHE A 575 11.37 -0.05 17.77
CA PHE A 575 10.77 1.27 17.61
C PHE A 575 11.60 2.36 18.28
N ASN A 576 11.72 3.51 17.62
CA ASN A 576 12.34 4.70 18.22
C ASN A 576 11.37 5.89 18.26
N TYR A 577 10.78 6.13 19.44
CA TYR A 577 9.86 7.23 19.65
C TYR A 577 10.52 8.62 19.71
N MET A 578 11.86 8.70 19.72
CA MET A 578 12.56 9.98 19.61
C MET A 578 12.30 10.65 18.26
N SER A 579 12.28 9.87 17.18
CA SER A 579 11.93 10.35 15.84
C SER A 579 10.54 10.97 15.81
N TYR A 580 9.59 10.38 16.55
CA TYR A 580 8.23 10.91 16.70
C TYR A 580 8.21 12.28 17.39
N ALA A 581 8.94 12.44 18.50
CA ALA A 581 9.04 13.72 19.19
C ALA A 581 9.68 14.81 18.30
N MET A 582 10.69 14.45 17.50
CA MET A 582 11.33 15.38 16.57
C MET A 582 10.38 15.82 15.44
N GLU A 583 9.60 14.90 14.89
CA GLU A 583 8.62 15.20 13.84
C GLU A 583 7.51 16.12 14.36
N LEU A 584 6.96 15.84 15.54
CA LEU A 584 5.95 16.70 16.18
C LEU A 584 6.48 18.10 16.47
N GLU A 585 7.76 18.23 16.86
CA GLU A 585 8.40 19.54 17.05
C GLU A 585 8.49 20.31 15.72
N ALA A 586 8.81 19.62 14.62
CA ALA A 586 8.84 20.22 13.28
C ALA A 586 7.45 20.72 12.85
N TYR A 587 6.39 19.93 13.05
CA TYR A 587 5.01 20.35 12.75
C TYR A 587 4.56 21.52 13.61
N THR A 588 4.95 21.53 14.89
CA THR A 588 4.64 22.63 15.80
C THR A 588 5.23 23.95 15.30
N LYS A 589 6.44 23.93 14.73
CA LYS A 589 7.08 25.11 14.12
C LYS A 589 6.34 25.61 12.88
N VAL A 590 5.82 24.69 12.06
CA VAL A 590 4.97 25.04 10.90
C VAL A 590 3.68 25.71 11.38
N LEU A 591 3.00 25.13 12.37
CA LEU A 591 1.80 25.69 12.96
C LEU A 591 2.05 27.08 13.58
N GLU A 592 3.13 27.23 14.33
CA GLU A 592 3.51 28.50 14.96
C GLU A 592 3.71 29.63 13.94
N ASN A 593 4.23 29.31 12.74
CA ASN A 593 4.30 30.28 11.66
C ASN A 593 2.92 30.73 11.16
N GLY A 594 1.95 29.81 11.09
CA GLY A 594 0.56 30.10 10.71
C GLY A 594 -0.22 30.89 11.77
N LEU A 595 0.20 30.82 13.03
CA LEU A 595 -0.44 31.52 14.16
C LEU A 595 0.13 32.92 14.42
N LYS A 596 1.10 33.40 13.63
CA LYS A 596 1.68 34.74 13.81
C LYS A 596 0.61 35.82 13.73
N GLY A 597 0.58 36.69 14.74
CA GLY A 597 -0.41 37.78 14.86
C GLY A 597 -1.72 37.37 15.53
N THR A 598 -1.86 36.11 15.94
CA THR A 598 -2.99 35.65 16.76
C THR A 598 -2.62 35.65 18.26
N ALA A 599 -3.62 35.55 19.14
CA ALA A 599 -3.40 35.37 20.59
C ALA A 599 -3.12 33.91 20.98
N VAL A 600 -3.19 32.97 20.04
CA VAL A 600 -3.00 31.54 20.27
C VAL A 600 -1.51 31.22 20.30
N THR A 601 -1.11 30.35 21.24
CA THR A 601 0.29 29.95 21.45
C THR A 601 0.46 28.44 21.40
N CYS A 602 1.58 28.00 20.80
CA CYS A 602 2.00 26.60 20.77
C CYS A 602 2.70 26.12 22.06
N SER A 603 2.82 26.96 23.11
CA SER A 603 3.52 26.58 24.35
C SER A 603 3.01 25.28 25.00
N PRO A 604 1.70 25.01 25.10
CA PRO A 604 1.21 23.73 25.62
C PRO A 604 1.70 22.53 24.79
N LEU A 605 1.71 22.65 23.45
CA LEU A 605 2.15 21.60 22.55
C LEU A 605 3.66 21.33 22.70
N TYR A 606 4.49 22.37 22.78
CA TYR A 606 5.93 22.22 23.06
C TYR A 606 6.19 21.55 24.42
N ASN A 607 5.39 21.85 25.45
CA ASN A 607 5.51 21.18 26.74
C ASN A 607 5.18 19.68 26.64
N SER A 608 4.08 19.31 25.96
CA SER A 608 3.72 17.90 25.74
C SER A 608 4.78 17.15 24.92
N ILE A 609 5.37 17.79 23.90
CA ILE A 609 6.46 17.19 23.11
C ILE A 609 7.71 16.97 23.96
N ARG A 610 8.03 17.89 24.88
CA ARG A 610 9.16 17.72 25.81
C ARG A 610 8.93 16.55 26.78
N ASP A 611 7.69 16.37 27.26
CA ASP A 611 7.34 15.25 28.11
C ASP A 611 7.46 13.92 27.35
N LEU A 612 6.95 13.86 26.10
CA LEU A 612 7.15 12.73 25.19
C LEU A 612 8.63 12.43 24.96
N ARG A 613 9.46 13.46 24.74
CA ARG A 613 10.90 13.31 24.55
C ARG A 613 11.59 12.68 25.76
N THR A 614 11.16 13.08 26.96
CA THR A 614 11.68 12.53 28.21
C THR A 614 11.28 11.07 28.38
N ALA A 615 10.02 10.74 28.10
CA ALA A 615 9.52 9.35 28.11
C ALA A 615 10.23 8.47 27.08
N ALA A 616 10.38 8.94 25.83
CA ALA A 616 11.10 8.25 24.77
C ALA A 616 12.57 8.01 25.12
N THR A 617 13.24 9.01 25.72
CA THR A 617 14.62 8.86 26.21
C THR A 617 14.73 7.76 27.26
N LYS A 618 13.79 7.72 28.21
CA LYS A 618 13.74 6.70 29.25
C LYS A 618 13.53 5.31 28.64
N ALA A 619 12.55 5.16 27.75
CA ALA A 619 12.27 3.89 27.08
C ALA A 619 13.49 3.38 26.28
N ASN A 620 14.14 4.25 25.50
CA ASN A 620 15.34 3.88 24.74
C ASN A 620 16.52 3.50 25.65
N ASN A 621 16.64 4.11 26.83
CA ASN A 621 17.66 3.74 27.81
C ASN A 621 17.35 2.37 28.43
N GLU A 622 16.11 2.11 28.79
CA GLU A 622 15.67 0.81 29.33
C GLU A 622 15.86 -0.33 28.31
N GLN A 623 15.60 -0.10 27.02
CA GLN A 623 15.85 -1.06 25.95
C GLN A 623 17.33 -1.48 25.83
N LYS A 624 18.26 -0.61 26.24
CA LYS A 624 19.71 -0.89 26.23
C LYS A 624 20.19 -1.68 27.46
N VAL A 625 19.39 -1.83 28.51
CA VAL A 625 19.78 -2.53 29.75
C VAL A 625 19.79 -4.08 29.59
N PRO A 626 18.80 -4.72 28.94
CA PRO A 626 18.80 -6.17 28.71
C PRO A 626 20.00 -6.66 27.86
N SER A 627 20.52 -5.84 26.94
CA SER A 627 21.65 -6.22 26.09
C SER A 627 22.99 -6.29 26.86
N LEU A 628 23.12 -5.54 27.96
CA LEU A 628 24.29 -5.58 28.85
C LEU A 628 24.23 -6.73 29.85
N GLU A 629 23.05 -7.05 30.41
CA GLU A 629 22.91 -8.17 31.35
C GLU A 629 23.11 -9.53 30.67
N ASN A 630 22.74 -9.70 29.39
CA ASN A 630 23.04 -10.91 28.64
C ASN A 630 24.54 -11.10 28.34
N CYS A 631 25.31 -10.01 28.29
CA CYS A 631 26.78 -10.03 28.15
C CYS A 631 27.48 -10.43 29.48
N CYS A 632 26.90 -10.06 30.64
CA CYS A 632 27.42 -10.46 31.95
C CYS A 632 26.91 -11.84 32.42
N SER A 633 25.69 -12.24 32.03
CA SER A 633 25.05 -13.53 32.40
C SER A 633 25.72 -14.74 31.74
N SER A 634 26.30 -14.56 30.55
CA SER A 634 27.09 -15.58 29.85
C SER A 634 28.43 -15.90 30.53
N TYR A 635 28.96 -15.00 31.38
CA TYR A 635 30.11 -15.26 32.25
C TYR A 635 29.73 -15.76 33.66
N ALA A 636 28.51 -15.48 34.14
CA ALA A 636 28.11 -15.77 35.52
C ALA A 636 27.36 -17.11 35.71
N LYS A 637 26.82 -17.73 34.66
CA LYS A 637 26.02 -18.97 34.77
C LYS A 637 26.80 -20.28 34.96
N VAL A 638 28.12 -20.24 35.14
CA VAL A 638 28.93 -21.45 35.42
C VAL A 638 29.14 -21.71 36.93
N THR A 639 28.74 -20.82 37.84
CA THR A 639 29.22 -20.93 39.25
C THR A 639 28.16 -20.83 40.36
N PHE A 640 26.86 -20.98 40.08
CA PHE A 640 25.86 -20.96 41.16
C PHE A 640 24.71 -21.94 40.94
N TYR A 641 24.98 -23.24 41.13
CA TYR A 641 23.99 -24.20 41.61
C TYR A 641 24.69 -25.30 42.40
N ARG A 642 25.15 -24.96 43.62
CA ARG A 642 25.36 -25.93 44.69
C ARG A 642 25.34 -25.22 46.04
N THR A 643 24.57 -25.81 46.95
CA THR A 643 24.41 -25.50 48.38
C THR A 643 23.31 -24.49 48.73
N GLY A 644 22.35 -24.93 49.55
CA GLY A 644 21.48 -24.03 50.31
C GLY A 644 20.04 -24.49 50.57
N PHE A 645 19.83 -25.65 51.19
CA PHE A 645 18.60 -25.92 51.97
C PHE A 645 19.04 -26.22 53.41
N CYS A 646 18.74 -25.31 54.35
CA CYS A 646 18.51 -25.52 55.79
C CYS A 646 18.76 -24.22 56.58
N ALA A 647 17.70 -23.52 56.98
CA ALA A 647 17.45 -23.05 58.36
C ALA A 647 16.20 -22.14 58.39
N LEU A 648 15.26 -22.52 59.27
CA LEU A 648 13.97 -21.91 59.64
C LEU A 648 12.79 -22.13 58.69
#